data_AF-A0A2G6R621-F1
#
_entry.id   AF-A0A2G6R621-F1
#
_cell.length_a   1.000
_cell.length_b   1.000
_cell.length_c   1.000
_cell.angle_alpha   90.00
_cell.angle_beta   90.00
_cell.angle_gamma   90.00
#
_symmetry.space_group_name_H-M   'P 1'
#
loop_
_entity.id
_entity.type
_entity.pdbx_description
1 polymer ?
#
loop_
_entity_poly.entity_id
_entity_poly.type
_entity_poly.pdbx_seq_one_letter_code
_entity_poly.pdbx_strand_id
1 'polypeptide(L)'
;MSEPTTPTKVTLMAPLTGVMMPIEQVPDPVFAKKMVGEGVSIDPLVGQLVSPIMGEVIDLQPSGHAVTIRSEEGLEILIHIGLDTVKMQGEGFEVKVKEGQLVTIGDPLIDFDLDVIATNAKSLLTQMVVTNSENIASITPATGLVHAGEEIAAELELAELAEEDVAAVGGRTYSSEAILVPNPTGLHARPAATLANLAKKYNADIRLRRGEDSANAKSIVSIMGLAVACADKVTITAHGKDAEAAIAELSQALKDGCGEDCPPLPSGTEDTTPIPAIKEEPAEAVGPLSGDPNLLLGVAASPGLGIGTVFQLHHDDIVVEEYADDHHKERRKLNSAIDRALLDLSALEKRLEKESSPDKAAIFAAHQEILGDPDLLDLAVSAIDKGKSAPFAWRGAFNTFADQLAGLDNEILAGRANDVRDVGQRVLEELTGQRSEKPELAEGTILIAEDLTPSDTAQLDRTKVVGFATAAGGASSHVAIIARSLDIPAVAGIEGRALEIADGEKVVLDGTKGTLQLNLTDAEIATIRDRQDRLAARKAVEESHKDEPATTTDGHNIAVVANIGGVDDAKQAMTKGAEGVGLLRSEFVFMGRAKAPSEAEQAEVYADCSKALKPGQPLVIRTLDVGGDKPLPYLPIPPEENPFLGVRGVRVGLEKPEVLRTQCRAILAAADAGAELHVMFPMIATIDDWRQAKAIFDEERAKVQTTAKV
;
A
#
# COMPACT_ATOMS: atom_id res chain seq x y z
N MET A 1 56.90 -1.82 17.38
CA MET A 1 56.33 -3.17 17.54
C MET A 1 55.32 -3.04 18.66
N SER A 2 54.09 -2.70 18.30
CA SER A 2 52.96 -2.70 19.25
C SER A 2 52.55 -4.16 19.41
N GLU A 3 52.43 -4.63 20.64
CA GLU A 3 51.95 -5.99 20.91
C GLU A 3 50.54 -6.18 20.33
N PRO A 4 50.22 -7.33 19.73
CA PRO A 4 48.87 -7.59 19.24
C PRO A 4 47.91 -7.62 20.43
N THR A 5 46.94 -6.70 20.45
CA THR A 5 45.76 -6.78 21.31
C THR A 5 45.10 -8.12 21.05
N THR A 6 44.96 -8.93 22.11
CA THR A 6 44.24 -10.19 22.01
C THR A 6 42.74 -9.86 21.96
N PRO A 7 41.96 -10.34 20.98
CA PRO A 7 40.53 -10.04 20.92
C PRO A 7 39.84 -10.49 22.20
N THR A 8 39.01 -9.63 22.79
CA THR A 8 38.25 -9.94 23.99
C THR A 8 37.25 -11.05 23.65
N LYS A 9 37.42 -12.22 24.26
CA LYS A 9 36.53 -13.37 24.06
C LYS A 9 35.51 -13.44 25.19
N VAL A 10 34.25 -13.61 24.83
CA VAL A 10 33.14 -13.84 25.78
C VAL A 10 32.62 -15.26 25.56
N THR A 11 32.31 -15.97 26.64
CA THR A 11 31.82 -17.35 26.57
C THR A 11 30.37 -17.39 27.02
N LEU A 12 29.49 -17.98 26.19
CA LEU A 12 28.11 -18.29 26.55
C LEU A 12 27.99 -19.75 26.94
N MET A 13 27.57 -20.01 28.17
CA MET A 13 27.26 -21.35 28.65
C MET A 13 25.94 -21.85 28.07
N ALA A 14 25.75 -23.16 27.99
CA ALA A 14 24.49 -23.73 27.54
C ALA A 14 23.36 -23.35 28.52
N PRO A 15 22.30 -22.67 28.05
CA PRO A 15 21.18 -22.31 28.92
C PRO A 15 20.25 -23.50 29.18
N LEU A 16 20.39 -24.60 28.44
CA LEU A 16 19.58 -25.82 28.52
C LEU A 16 20.44 -27.08 28.37
N THR A 17 20.00 -28.18 28.99
CA THR A 17 20.57 -29.50 28.73
C THR A 17 19.91 -30.06 27.48
N GLY A 18 20.68 -30.29 26.42
CA GLY A 18 20.10 -30.61 25.11
C GLY A 18 21.12 -30.82 24.01
N VAL A 19 20.63 -31.08 22.79
CA VAL A 19 21.49 -31.25 21.61
C VAL A 19 21.63 -29.91 20.89
N MET A 20 22.87 -29.46 20.69
CA MET A 20 23.17 -28.26 19.92
C MET A 20 22.78 -28.44 18.45
N MET A 21 22.04 -27.47 17.92
CA MET A 21 21.56 -27.41 16.55
C MET A 21 22.05 -26.10 15.89
N PRO A 22 22.51 -26.16 14.62
CA PRO A 22 22.78 -24.94 13.85
C PRO A 22 21.52 -24.08 13.77
N ILE A 23 21.66 -22.77 14.02
CA ILE A 23 20.50 -21.87 14.04
C ILE A 23 19.80 -21.82 12.67
N GLU A 24 20.55 -22.05 11.58
CA GLU A 24 20.05 -22.13 10.21
C GLU A 24 19.11 -23.32 9.96
N GLN A 25 19.09 -24.32 10.86
CA GLN A 25 18.21 -25.49 10.77
C GLN A 25 16.92 -25.34 11.59
N VAL A 26 16.74 -24.21 12.29
CA VAL A 26 15.50 -23.91 13.03
C VAL A 26 14.35 -23.75 12.03
N PRO A 27 13.17 -24.38 12.22
CA PRO A 27 12.04 -24.29 11.29
C PRO A 27 11.25 -22.98 11.46
N ASP A 28 11.97 -21.88 11.55
CA ASP A 28 11.47 -20.51 11.64
C ASP A 28 12.38 -19.56 10.83
N PRO A 29 11.89 -18.90 9.77
CA PRO A 29 12.71 -18.04 8.92
C PRO A 29 13.35 -16.85 9.63
N VAL A 30 12.74 -16.35 10.72
CA VAL A 30 13.24 -15.19 11.47
C VAL A 30 14.54 -15.57 12.19
N PHE A 31 14.55 -16.74 12.85
CA PHE A 31 15.74 -17.27 13.52
C PHE A 31 16.73 -17.89 12.53
N ALA A 32 16.27 -18.68 11.55
CA ALA A 32 17.14 -19.39 10.60
C ALA A 32 17.92 -18.45 9.66
N LYS A 33 17.37 -17.27 9.36
CA LYS A 33 18.06 -16.23 8.61
C LYS A 33 18.77 -15.21 9.51
N LYS A 34 18.84 -15.46 10.83
CA LYS A 34 19.51 -14.62 11.82
C LYS A 34 19.00 -13.17 11.85
N MET A 35 17.71 -12.97 11.58
CA MET A 35 17.10 -11.62 11.54
C MET A 35 17.04 -10.96 12.91
N VAL A 36 16.97 -11.76 13.98
CA VAL A 36 16.96 -11.31 15.38
C VAL A 36 18.39 -11.14 15.93
N GLY A 37 19.38 -11.78 15.29
CA GLY A 37 20.78 -11.75 15.67
C GLY A 37 21.51 -13.08 15.42
N GLU A 38 22.81 -13.07 15.66
CA GLU A 38 23.70 -14.24 15.65
C GLU A 38 23.48 -15.08 16.92
N GLY A 39 23.44 -16.41 16.77
CA GLY A 39 23.09 -17.27 17.89
C GLY A 39 23.18 -18.76 17.58
N VAL A 40 22.66 -19.54 18.53
CA VAL A 40 22.64 -21.00 18.49
C VAL A 40 21.26 -21.51 18.86
N SER A 41 20.94 -22.75 18.48
CA SER A 41 19.72 -23.41 18.94
C SER A 41 20.03 -24.69 19.69
N ILE A 42 19.18 -25.05 20.64
CA ILE A 42 19.29 -26.26 21.47
C ILE A 42 17.95 -26.99 21.42
N ASP A 43 18.00 -28.29 21.13
CA ASP A 43 16.88 -29.21 21.31
C ASP A 43 16.88 -29.73 22.76
N PRO A 44 15.95 -29.26 23.63
CA PRO A 44 16.03 -29.51 25.06
C PRO A 44 15.64 -30.93 25.44
N LEU A 45 16.41 -31.52 26.35
CA LEU A 45 16.10 -32.80 27.01
C LEU A 45 15.51 -32.60 28.42
N VAL A 46 15.66 -31.40 28.98
CA VAL A 46 15.16 -31.04 30.31
C VAL A 46 14.50 -29.65 30.25
N GLY A 47 13.35 -29.53 30.90
CA GLY A 47 12.55 -28.31 30.96
C GLY A 47 13.00 -27.30 32.02
N GLN A 48 14.29 -26.96 32.05
CA GLN A 48 14.85 -25.99 33.00
C GLN A 48 15.87 -25.09 32.32
N LEU A 49 15.48 -23.81 32.15
CA LEU A 49 16.32 -22.75 31.61
C LEU A 49 17.17 -22.11 32.71
N VAL A 50 18.47 -22.04 32.49
CA VAL A 50 19.42 -21.36 33.39
C VAL A 50 20.16 -20.23 32.68
N SER A 51 20.75 -19.32 33.45
CA SER A 51 21.50 -18.20 32.89
C SER A 51 22.77 -18.67 32.16
N PRO A 52 22.96 -18.32 30.88
CA PRO A 52 24.15 -18.67 30.11
C PRO A 52 25.35 -17.74 30.39
N ILE A 53 25.09 -16.57 31.00
CA ILE A 53 26.09 -15.52 31.26
C ILE A 53 25.73 -14.76 32.55
N MET A 54 26.71 -14.06 33.13
CA MET A 54 26.47 -13.13 34.23
C MET A 54 25.92 -11.81 33.66
N GLY A 55 24.87 -11.26 34.26
CA GLY A 55 24.26 -10.04 33.77
C GLY A 55 22.98 -9.62 34.48
N GLU A 56 22.34 -8.58 33.96
CA GLU A 56 21.04 -8.08 34.41
C GLU A 56 19.93 -8.61 33.50
N VAL A 57 18.83 -9.10 34.07
CA VAL A 57 17.61 -9.43 33.31
C VAL A 57 16.95 -8.12 32.87
N ILE A 58 17.04 -7.78 31.59
CA ILE A 58 16.57 -6.49 31.05
C ILE A 58 15.18 -6.57 30.41
N ASP A 59 14.73 -7.77 30.05
CA ASP A 59 13.41 -8.02 29.48
C ASP A 59 12.96 -9.43 29.87
N LEU A 60 11.72 -9.55 30.33
CA LEU A 60 11.09 -10.82 30.64
C LEU A 60 9.69 -10.82 30.02
N GLN A 61 9.49 -11.70 29.03
CA GLN A 61 8.22 -11.71 28.31
C GLN A 61 7.04 -12.06 29.24
N PRO A 62 5.88 -11.38 29.13
CA PRO A 62 4.75 -11.59 30.04
C PRO A 62 4.22 -13.03 30.11
N SER A 63 4.33 -13.79 29.01
CA SER A 63 3.96 -15.20 28.94
C SER A 63 5.09 -16.15 29.38
N GLY A 64 6.22 -15.63 29.88
CA GLY A 64 7.29 -16.42 30.49
C GLY A 64 8.07 -17.33 29.52
N HIS A 65 7.90 -17.17 28.21
CA HIS A 65 8.52 -18.03 27.19
C HIS A 65 9.91 -17.53 26.74
N ALA A 66 10.27 -16.29 27.05
CA ALA A 66 11.57 -15.73 26.70
C ALA A 66 12.07 -14.72 27.74
N VAL A 67 13.39 -14.57 27.78
CA VAL A 67 14.12 -13.68 28.69
C VAL A 67 15.35 -13.12 28.01
N THR A 68 15.65 -11.84 28.25
CA THR A 68 16.86 -11.18 27.74
C THR A 68 17.77 -10.75 28.87
N ILE A 69 19.06 -11.09 28.76
CA ILE A 69 20.09 -10.77 29.75
C ILE A 69 21.13 -9.85 29.13
N ARG A 70 21.44 -8.73 29.79
CA ARG A 70 22.53 -7.85 29.40
C ARG A 70 23.80 -8.17 30.18
N SER A 71 24.89 -8.52 29.50
CA SER A 71 26.18 -8.81 30.12
C SER A 71 26.95 -7.53 30.51
N GLU A 72 28.03 -7.67 31.29
CA GLU A 72 28.89 -6.54 31.65
C GLU A 72 29.59 -5.92 30.42
N GLU A 73 29.87 -6.72 29.40
CA GLU A 73 30.43 -6.30 28.11
C GLU A 73 29.39 -5.61 27.19
N GLY A 74 28.13 -5.51 27.64
CA GLY A 74 27.04 -4.85 26.92
C GLY A 74 26.34 -5.72 25.88
N LEU A 75 26.61 -7.03 25.84
CA LEU A 75 25.88 -7.95 24.96
C LEU A 75 24.46 -8.16 25.48
N GLU A 76 23.49 -8.21 24.58
CA GLU A 76 22.09 -8.53 24.90
C GLU A 76 21.75 -9.94 24.40
N ILE A 77 21.58 -10.88 25.34
CA ILE A 77 21.37 -12.30 25.06
C ILE A 77 19.89 -12.61 25.24
N LEU A 78 19.16 -12.76 24.15
CA LEU A 78 17.78 -13.24 24.13
C LEU A 78 17.77 -14.77 24.13
N ILE A 79 17.00 -15.35 25.06
CA ILE A 79 16.73 -16.80 25.08
C ILE A 79 15.23 -17.02 24.90
N HIS A 80 14.86 -17.66 23.79
CA HIS A 80 13.47 -17.89 23.40
C HIS A 80 13.16 -19.39 23.42
N ILE A 81 12.29 -19.83 24.35
CA ILE A 81 11.97 -21.25 24.57
C ILE A 81 10.89 -21.70 23.57
N GLY A 82 11.23 -22.66 22.71
CA GLY A 82 10.34 -23.19 21.68
C GLY A 82 9.96 -22.17 20.59
N LEU A 83 9.30 -22.61 19.52
CA LEU A 83 8.80 -21.74 18.45
C LEU A 83 7.28 -21.56 18.55
N ASP A 84 6.78 -20.36 18.28
CA ASP A 84 5.36 -19.97 18.40
C ASP A 84 4.79 -20.01 19.84
N THR A 85 5.65 -20.06 20.87
CA THR A 85 5.25 -20.18 22.29
C THR A 85 4.58 -18.93 22.87
N VAL A 86 4.68 -17.77 22.20
CA VAL A 86 3.93 -16.55 22.52
C VAL A 86 2.41 -16.83 22.63
N LYS A 87 1.88 -17.70 21.76
CA LYS A 87 0.45 -18.05 21.68
C LYS A 87 -0.05 -18.88 22.87
N MET A 88 0.86 -19.43 23.68
CA MET A 88 0.53 -20.28 24.83
C MET A 88 0.11 -19.48 26.07
N GLN A 89 0.17 -18.14 26.03
CA GLN A 89 -0.32 -17.25 27.10
C GLN A 89 0.18 -17.59 28.52
N GLY A 90 1.39 -18.16 28.64
CA GLY A 90 2.00 -18.54 29.92
C GLY A 90 1.72 -19.96 30.39
N GLU A 91 0.91 -20.74 29.66
CA GLU A 91 0.70 -22.15 29.98
C GLU A 91 1.98 -22.96 29.73
N GLY A 92 2.43 -23.73 30.72
CA GLY A 92 3.63 -24.56 30.62
C GLY A 92 4.96 -23.87 31.01
N PHE A 93 4.92 -22.62 31.48
CA PHE A 93 6.11 -21.86 31.94
C PHE A 93 5.97 -21.41 33.40
N GLU A 94 7.06 -21.54 34.17
CA GLU A 94 7.17 -21.04 35.55
C GLU A 94 8.43 -20.18 35.70
N VAL A 95 8.25 -18.86 35.72
CA VAL A 95 9.36 -17.90 35.84
C VAL A 95 9.91 -17.84 37.27
N LYS A 96 11.24 -17.88 37.41
CA LYS A 96 11.97 -17.85 38.68
C LYS A 96 12.70 -16.53 38.97
N VAL A 97 12.77 -15.64 37.97
CA VAL A 97 13.47 -14.34 38.05
C VAL A 97 12.52 -13.17 37.80
N LYS A 98 13.02 -11.94 37.97
CA LYS A 98 12.30 -10.69 37.69
C LYS A 98 13.18 -9.75 36.88
N GLU A 99 12.56 -8.85 36.12
CA GLU A 99 13.29 -7.74 35.47
C GLU A 99 14.06 -6.90 36.48
N GLY A 100 15.26 -6.48 36.10
CA GLY A 100 16.25 -5.79 36.94
C GLY A 100 17.00 -6.69 37.92
N GLN A 101 16.75 -8.01 37.93
CA GLN A 101 17.49 -8.96 38.76
C GLN A 101 18.87 -9.25 38.14
N LEU A 102 19.92 -9.15 38.96
CA LEU A 102 21.25 -9.65 38.60
C LEU A 102 21.29 -11.18 38.74
N VAL A 103 21.76 -11.86 37.70
CA VAL A 103 21.89 -13.32 37.62
C VAL A 103 23.32 -13.72 37.32
N THR A 104 23.72 -14.89 37.83
CA THR A 104 25.00 -15.54 37.57
C THR A 104 24.81 -16.79 36.74
N ILE A 105 25.88 -17.26 36.09
CA ILE A 105 25.85 -18.47 35.26
C ILE A 105 25.27 -19.65 36.04
N GLY A 106 24.28 -20.32 35.46
CA GLY A 106 23.62 -21.48 36.08
C GLY A 106 22.45 -21.14 37.01
N ASP A 107 22.18 -19.86 37.29
CA ASP A 107 20.99 -19.48 38.06
C ASP A 107 19.71 -19.85 37.29
N PRO A 108 18.70 -20.45 37.94
CA PRO A 108 17.46 -20.84 37.28
C PRO A 108 16.66 -19.61 36.86
N LEU A 109 16.26 -19.56 35.58
CA LEU A 109 15.49 -18.48 34.99
C LEU A 109 14.02 -18.85 34.84
N ILE A 110 13.74 -19.95 34.13
CA ILE A 110 12.40 -20.40 33.76
C ILE A 110 12.37 -21.93 33.79
N ASP A 111 11.47 -22.52 34.58
CA ASP A 111 11.13 -23.94 34.44
C ASP A 111 9.99 -24.07 33.42
N PHE A 112 9.99 -25.11 32.60
CA PHE A 112 8.94 -25.32 31.60
C PHE A 112 8.63 -26.80 31.36
N ASP A 113 7.40 -27.09 30.96
CA ASP A 113 6.95 -28.46 30.69
C ASP A 113 7.16 -28.84 29.22
N LEU A 114 8.10 -29.75 28.97
CA LEU A 114 8.44 -30.21 27.61
C LEU A 114 7.26 -30.86 26.89
N ASP A 115 6.41 -31.62 27.58
CA ASP A 115 5.27 -32.29 26.96
C ASP A 115 4.20 -31.27 26.56
N VAL A 116 3.98 -30.25 27.39
CA VAL A 116 3.04 -29.16 27.11
C VAL A 116 3.53 -28.32 25.93
N ILE A 117 4.81 -27.95 25.88
CA ILE A 117 5.35 -27.19 24.74
C ILE A 117 5.36 -28.05 23.48
N ALA A 118 5.78 -29.32 23.53
CA ALA A 118 5.83 -30.19 22.36
C ALA A 118 4.45 -30.41 21.70
N THR A 119 3.37 -30.36 22.48
CA THR A 119 2.00 -30.56 21.99
C THR A 119 1.32 -29.28 21.50
N ASN A 120 1.81 -28.10 21.90
CA ASN A 120 1.13 -26.82 21.63
C ASN A 120 1.99 -25.81 20.86
N ALA A 121 3.30 -26.01 20.78
CA ALA A 121 4.25 -25.17 20.06
C ALA A 121 4.67 -25.82 18.73
N LYS A 122 5.16 -25.01 17.79
CA LYS A 122 5.62 -25.50 16.48
C LYS A 122 6.90 -26.35 16.60
N SER A 123 7.72 -26.08 17.61
CA SER A 123 8.96 -26.79 17.89
C SER A 123 9.39 -26.56 19.34
N LEU A 124 10.12 -27.53 19.92
CA LEU A 124 10.80 -27.40 21.22
C LEU A 124 12.16 -26.69 21.13
N LEU A 125 12.68 -26.51 19.91
CA LEU A 125 13.98 -25.87 19.72
C LEU A 125 13.97 -24.50 20.39
N THR A 126 14.92 -24.31 21.31
CA THR A 126 15.13 -23.05 22.03
C THR A 126 16.29 -22.31 21.37
N GLN A 127 16.14 -21.00 21.15
CA GLN A 127 17.16 -20.16 20.52
C GLN A 127 17.84 -19.30 21.59
N MET A 128 19.17 -19.23 21.55
CA MET A 128 19.97 -18.28 22.32
C MET A 128 20.70 -17.37 21.34
N VAL A 129 20.34 -16.09 21.31
CA VAL A 129 20.72 -15.12 20.27
C VAL A 129 21.25 -13.84 20.88
N VAL A 130 22.30 -13.28 20.29
CA VAL A 130 22.84 -11.95 20.62
C VAL A 130 22.14 -10.91 19.73
N THR A 131 21.26 -10.10 20.32
CA THR A 131 20.39 -9.18 19.56
C THR A 131 21.14 -7.96 19.01
N ASN A 132 22.29 -7.62 19.61
CA ASN A 132 23.21 -6.56 19.16
C ASN A 132 24.45 -7.15 18.49
N SER A 133 24.23 -7.90 17.41
CA SER A 133 25.27 -8.68 16.71
C SER A 133 26.40 -7.84 16.11
N GLU A 134 26.20 -6.54 15.92
CA GLU A 134 27.23 -5.59 15.51
C GLU A 134 28.40 -5.46 16.50
N ASN A 135 28.20 -5.86 17.77
CA ASN A 135 29.22 -5.83 18.81
C ASN A 135 30.12 -7.08 18.80
N ILE A 136 29.82 -8.08 17.97
CA ILE A 136 30.59 -9.31 17.85
C ILE A 136 31.16 -9.47 16.44
N ALA A 137 32.43 -9.82 16.33
CA ALA A 137 33.10 -10.13 15.07
C ALA A 137 32.78 -11.55 14.59
N SER A 138 32.64 -12.49 15.52
CA SER A 138 32.29 -13.87 15.20
C SER A 138 31.63 -14.59 16.38
N ILE A 139 30.83 -15.61 16.06
CA ILE A 139 30.28 -16.59 17.00
C ILE A 139 30.73 -17.99 16.56
N THR A 140 31.26 -18.77 17.49
CA THR A 140 31.65 -20.17 17.26
C THR A 140 30.77 -21.07 18.13
N PRO A 141 29.77 -21.75 17.56
CA PRO A 141 28.89 -22.63 18.31
C PRO A 141 29.60 -23.94 18.72
N ALA A 142 29.26 -24.45 19.90
CA ALA A 142 29.56 -25.83 20.26
C ALA A 142 28.68 -26.82 19.47
N THR A 143 29.09 -28.08 19.43
CA THR A 143 28.34 -29.15 18.74
C THR A 143 28.15 -30.35 19.66
N GLY A 144 27.07 -31.09 19.47
CA GLY A 144 26.76 -32.29 20.25
C GLY A 144 25.87 -32.00 21.46
N LEU A 145 25.88 -32.94 22.41
CA LEU A 145 25.11 -32.85 23.65
C LEU A 145 25.80 -31.87 24.61
N VAL A 146 25.03 -30.95 25.19
CA VAL A 146 25.50 -29.99 26.20
C VAL A 146 24.68 -30.07 27.49
N HIS A 147 25.32 -29.76 28.62
CA HIS A 147 24.70 -29.68 29.95
C HIS A 147 24.51 -28.22 30.41
N ALA A 148 23.29 -27.90 30.86
CA ALA A 148 22.89 -26.56 31.28
C ALA A 148 23.83 -25.98 32.35
N GLY A 149 24.38 -24.79 32.13
CA GLY A 149 25.24 -24.07 33.07
C GLY A 149 26.66 -24.65 33.25
N GLU A 150 26.97 -25.81 32.68
CA GLU A 150 28.25 -26.51 32.88
C GLU A 150 29.14 -26.50 31.63
N GLU A 151 28.55 -26.57 30.43
CA GLU A 151 29.27 -26.64 29.16
C GLU A 151 29.03 -25.41 28.29
N ILE A 152 29.98 -25.12 27.41
CA ILE A 152 29.95 -23.95 26.52
C ILE A 152 28.97 -24.24 25.37
N ALA A 153 28.06 -23.30 25.12
CA ALA A 153 27.20 -23.33 23.93
C ALA A 153 27.76 -22.51 22.77
N ALA A 154 28.43 -21.39 23.06
CA ALA A 154 29.11 -20.59 22.03
C ALA A 154 30.27 -19.77 22.60
N GLU A 155 31.33 -19.61 21.80
CA GLU A 155 32.38 -18.62 22.03
C GLU A 155 32.16 -17.41 21.12
N LEU A 156 32.25 -16.21 21.68
CA LEU A 156 32.09 -14.94 20.98
C LEU A 156 33.42 -14.21 20.93
N GLU A 157 33.77 -13.67 19.76
CA GLU A 157 34.85 -12.69 19.62
C GLU A 157 34.22 -11.31 19.49
N LEU A 158 34.50 -10.40 20.43
CA LEU A 158 34.03 -9.02 20.33
C LEU A 158 34.71 -8.32 19.15
N ALA A 159 33.96 -7.47 18.45
CA ALA A 159 34.51 -6.68 17.36
C ALA A 159 35.60 -5.72 17.91
N GLU A 160 36.80 -5.73 17.32
CA GLU A 160 37.80 -4.70 17.60
C GLU A 160 37.23 -3.35 17.13
N LEU A 161 37.16 -2.39 18.05
CA LEU A 161 36.85 -1.01 17.71
C LEU A 161 37.94 -0.49 16.78
N ALA A 162 37.66 -0.42 15.48
CA ALA A 162 38.54 0.21 14.51
C ALA A 162 38.70 1.69 14.89
N GLU A 163 39.94 2.10 15.18
CA GLU A 163 40.32 3.46 15.56
C GLU A 163 40.06 4.53 14.48
N GLU A 164 39.47 4.17 13.33
CA GLU A 164 39.02 5.12 12.29
C GLU A 164 37.54 5.54 12.42
N ASP A 165 36.73 4.87 13.27
CA ASP A 165 35.32 5.25 13.52
C ASP A 165 35.08 6.06 14.82
N VAL A 166 36.15 6.30 15.59
CA VAL A 166 36.09 7.06 16.85
C VAL A 166 35.87 8.58 16.61
N ALA A 167 35.91 9.05 15.36
CA ALA A 167 35.59 10.44 15.01
C ALA A 167 34.10 10.67 14.62
N ALA A 168 33.32 9.60 14.44
CA ALA A 168 31.93 9.68 13.99
C ALA A 168 30.88 9.40 15.10
N VAL A 169 31.17 8.53 16.09
CA VAL A 169 30.27 8.24 17.23
C VAL A 169 30.43 9.27 18.36
N GLY A 170 30.36 10.54 18.00
CA GLY A 170 30.07 11.64 18.90
C GLY A 170 28.59 11.99 18.78
N GLY A 171 27.71 11.03 19.03
CA GLY A 171 26.26 11.22 18.94
C GLY A 171 25.58 10.69 20.19
N ARG A 172 24.90 11.56 20.93
CA ARG A 172 23.97 11.12 21.97
C ARG A 172 22.75 10.54 21.28
N THR A 173 22.20 9.44 21.80
CA THR A 173 20.89 8.94 21.39
C THR A 173 19.82 9.80 22.06
N TYR A 174 18.85 10.25 21.28
CA TYR A 174 17.70 11.00 21.77
C TYR A 174 16.43 10.23 21.43
N SER A 175 15.49 10.21 22.38
CA SER A 175 14.14 9.68 22.16
C SER A 175 13.14 10.79 22.38
N SER A 176 12.10 10.83 21.55
CA SER A 176 10.92 11.64 21.83
C SER A 176 10.13 11.06 23.00
N GLU A 177 9.24 11.88 23.56
CA GLU A 177 8.10 11.37 24.33
C GLU A 177 7.17 10.56 23.40
N ALA A 178 6.24 9.80 23.98
CA ALA A 178 5.19 9.15 23.20
C ALA A 178 4.27 10.21 22.58
N ILE A 179 4.16 10.19 21.25
CA ILE A 179 3.34 11.11 20.47
C ILE A 179 2.13 10.34 19.97
N LEU A 180 0.94 10.85 20.26
CA LEU A 180 -0.28 10.34 19.63
C LEU A 180 -0.33 10.85 18.19
N VAL A 181 -0.49 9.94 17.23
CA VAL A 181 -0.64 10.32 15.82
C VAL A 181 -2.02 10.96 15.61
N PRO A 182 -2.10 12.25 15.23
CA PRO A 182 -3.37 12.95 15.10
C PRO A 182 -4.05 12.70 13.73
N ASN A 183 -3.32 12.09 12.78
CA ASN A 183 -3.78 11.81 11.43
C ASN A 183 -4.97 10.84 11.45
N PRO A 184 -6.16 11.23 10.97
CA PRO A 184 -7.38 10.40 11.03
C PRO A 184 -7.27 9.05 10.32
N THR A 185 -6.40 8.95 9.32
CA THR A 185 -6.12 7.70 8.59
C THR A 185 -4.73 7.13 8.89
N GLY A 186 -4.08 7.62 9.97
CA GLY A 186 -2.75 7.18 10.37
C GLY A 186 -1.62 7.75 9.51
N LEU A 187 -0.43 7.15 9.60
CA LEU A 187 0.73 7.55 8.77
C LEU A 187 0.68 6.90 7.37
N HIS A 188 -0.35 7.25 6.60
CA HIS A 188 -0.50 6.85 5.20
C HIS A 188 0.44 7.66 4.27
N ALA A 189 0.33 7.45 2.96
CA ALA A 189 1.33 7.87 1.97
C ALA A 189 1.78 9.34 2.07
N ARG A 190 0.86 10.27 2.35
CA ARG A 190 1.16 11.70 2.42
C ARG A 190 1.88 12.11 3.72
N PRO A 191 1.34 11.85 4.92
CA PRO A 191 2.05 12.15 6.17
C PRO A 191 3.34 11.33 6.31
N ALA A 192 3.38 10.08 5.84
CA ALA A 192 4.61 9.28 5.77
C ALA A 192 5.67 9.91 4.85
N ALA A 193 5.28 10.37 3.65
CA ALA A 193 6.18 11.09 2.75
C ALA A 193 6.70 12.40 3.34
N THR A 194 5.83 13.19 3.99
CA THR A 194 6.27 14.41 4.68
C THR A 194 7.27 14.07 5.78
N LEU A 195 6.97 13.10 6.64
CA LEU A 195 7.84 12.69 7.74
C LEU A 195 9.19 12.17 7.22
N ALA A 196 9.18 11.32 6.19
CA ALA A 196 10.38 10.81 5.55
C ALA A 196 11.24 11.93 4.93
N ASN A 197 10.60 12.88 4.23
CA ASN A 197 11.31 14.01 3.62
C ASN A 197 11.91 14.96 4.67
N LEU A 198 11.28 15.11 5.83
CA LEU A 198 11.88 15.82 6.96
C LEU A 198 13.07 15.04 7.54
N ALA A 199 12.92 13.72 7.72
CA ALA A 199 13.97 12.86 8.28
C ALA A 199 15.21 12.78 7.37
N LYS A 200 15.03 12.77 6.04
CA LYS A 200 16.11 12.76 5.03
C LYS A 200 17.01 14.00 5.09
N LYS A 201 16.59 15.11 5.73
CA LYS A 201 17.44 16.30 5.92
C LYS A 201 18.58 16.09 6.93
N TYR A 202 18.50 15.05 7.74
CA TYR A 202 19.43 14.79 8.83
C TYR A 202 20.33 13.58 8.53
N ASN A 203 21.54 13.62 9.08
CA ASN A 203 22.51 12.54 8.98
C ASN A 203 22.28 11.46 10.06
N ALA A 204 21.61 11.79 11.17
CA ALA A 204 21.26 10.83 12.21
C ALA A 204 20.52 9.59 11.66
N ASP A 205 20.76 8.42 12.27
CA ASP A 205 19.87 7.27 12.12
C ASP A 205 18.60 7.56 12.90
N ILE A 206 17.44 7.47 12.25
CA ILE A 206 16.15 7.89 12.82
C ILE A 206 15.17 6.76 12.64
N ARG A 207 14.63 6.26 13.75
CA ARG A 207 13.63 5.21 13.79
C ARG A 207 12.32 5.73 14.35
N LEU A 208 11.22 5.34 13.71
CA LEU A 208 9.87 5.46 14.24
C LEU A 208 9.52 4.13 14.89
N ARG A 209 8.92 4.16 16.08
CA ARG A 209 8.47 2.95 16.80
C ARG A 209 7.00 3.05 17.18
N ARG A 210 6.28 1.93 17.06
CA ARG A 210 4.90 1.74 17.54
C ARG A 210 4.85 0.42 18.32
N GLY A 211 4.79 0.49 19.65
CA GLY A 211 4.93 -0.71 20.49
C GLY A 211 6.31 -1.35 20.28
N GLU A 212 6.32 -2.64 19.89
CA GLU A 212 7.53 -3.41 19.57
C GLU A 212 8.00 -3.21 18.13
N ASP A 213 7.13 -2.73 17.24
CA ASP A 213 7.45 -2.54 15.82
C ASP A 213 8.32 -1.28 15.63
N SER A 214 9.32 -1.36 14.75
CA SER A 214 10.22 -0.25 14.39
C SER A 214 10.37 -0.11 12.88
N ALA A 215 10.41 1.12 12.39
CA ALA A 215 10.72 1.46 11.00
C ALA A 215 11.78 2.53 10.87
N ASN A 216 12.51 2.49 9.75
CA ASN A 216 13.34 3.59 9.30
C ASN A 216 12.47 4.81 8.98
N ALA A 217 12.65 5.90 9.73
CA ALA A 217 11.86 7.12 9.54
C ALA A 217 12.23 7.89 8.27
N LYS A 218 13.29 7.48 7.54
CA LYS A 218 13.65 8.01 6.22
C LYS A 218 13.03 7.21 5.07
N SER A 219 12.49 6.02 5.34
CA SER A 219 11.81 5.18 4.36
C SER A 219 10.30 5.39 4.46
N ILE A 220 9.70 5.80 3.35
CA ILE A 220 8.25 6.00 3.29
C ILE A 220 7.56 4.65 3.47
N VAL A 221 8.10 3.62 2.82
CA VAL A 221 7.55 2.27 2.87
C VAL A 221 7.62 1.70 4.27
N SER A 222 8.74 1.83 4.97
CA SER A 222 8.84 1.30 6.33
C SER A 222 7.93 2.04 7.31
N ILE A 223 7.79 3.37 7.19
CA ILE A 223 6.80 4.13 7.98
C ILE A 223 5.38 3.61 7.72
N MET A 224 5.03 3.35 6.46
CA MET A 224 3.71 2.85 6.09
C MET A 224 3.50 1.39 6.50
N GLY A 225 4.56 0.58 6.48
CA GLY A 225 4.59 -0.82 6.90
C GLY A 225 4.38 -0.98 8.41
N LEU A 226 4.71 0.04 9.21
CA LEU A 226 4.28 0.09 10.61
C LEU A 226 2.77 0.17 10.77
N ALA A 227 1.98 0.45 9.73
CA ALA A 227 0.52 0.54 9.78
C ALA A 227 0.00 1.41 10.93
N VAL A 228 0.69 2.51 11.24
CA VAL A 228 0.36 3.41 12.36
C VAL A 228 -0.99 4.06 12.12
N ALA A 229 -1.94 3.86 13.03
CA ALA A 229 -3.32 4.37 12.95
C ALA A 229 -3.50 5.70 13.70
N CYS A 230 -4.67 6.32 13.54
CA CYS A 230 -5.06 7.49 14.33
C CYS A 230 -5.07 7.14 15.83
N ALA A 231 -4.52 8.03 16.65
CA ALA A 231 -4.35 7.87 18.10
C ALA A 231 -3.39 6.76 18.54
N ASP A 232 -2.66 6.11 17.63
CA ASP A 232 -1.54 5.26 18.00
C ASP A 232 -0.46 6.08 18.68
N LYS A 233 0.16 5.51 19.71
CA LYS A 233 1.35 6.08 20.35
C LYS A 233 2.60 5.65 19.58
N VAL A 234 3.32 6.64 19.08
CA VAL A 234 4.62 6.43 18.45
C VAL A 234 5.73 7.17 19.19
N THR A 235 6.93 6.61 19.13
CA THR A 235 8.15 7.27 19.62
C THR A 235 9.15 7.36 18.49
N ILE A 236 9.88 8.48 18.40
CA ILE A 236 10.99 8.64 17.48
C ILE A 236 12.28 8.47 18.28
N THR A 237 13.20 7.65 17.79
CA THR A 237 14.56 7.53 18.33
C THR A 237 15.55 7.95 17.27
N ALA A 238 16.48 8.84 17.61
CA ALA A 238 17.52 9.29 16.70
C ALA A 238 18.91 9.14 17.32
N HIS A 239 19.89 8.69 16.53
CA HIS A 239 21.27 8.56 16.93
C HIS A 239 22.18 9.28 15.93
N GLY A 240 22.99 10.24 16.40
CA GLY A 240 23.90 11.02 15.55
C GLY A 240 24.13 12.44 16.04
N LYS A 241 24.97 13.19 15.31
CA LYS A 241 25.38 14.56 15.68
C LYS A 241 24.23 15.58 15.62
N ASP A 242 23.23 15.32 14.80
CA ASP A 242 22.03 16.14 14.60
C ASP A 242 20.74 15.46 15.15
N ALA A 243 20.89 14.41 15.95
CA ALA A 243 19.78 13.64 16.51
C ALA A 243 18.81 14.48 17.36
N GLU A 244 19.32 15.40 18.18
CA GLU A 244 18.46 16.27 19.01
C GLU A 244 17.58 17.19 18.15
N ALA A 245 18.14 17.75 17.08
CA ALA A 245 17.41 18.59 16.14
C ALA A 245 16.39 17.79 15.32
N ALA A 246 16.77 16.57 14.90
CA ALA A 246 15.89 15.65 14.19
C ALA A 246 14.68 15.26 15.04
N ILE A 247 14.90 14.89 16.32
CA ILE A 247 13.81 14.57 17.25
C ILE A 247 12.88 15.76 17.41
N ALA A 248 13.41 16.98 17.59
CA ALA A 248 12.58 18.17 17.78
C ALA A 248 11.69 18.46 16.55
N GLU A 249 12.26 18.49 15.35
CA GLU A 249 11.51 18.80 14.11
C GLU A 249 10.50 17.69 13.76
N LEU A 250 10.91 16.42 13.84
CA LEU A 250 10.02 15.29 13.52
C LEU A 250 8.91 15.09 14.56
N SER A 251 9.21 15.30 15.84
CA SER A 251 8.19 15.24 16.90
C SER A 251 7.15 16.34 16.72
N GLN A 252 7.57 17.53 16.34
CA GLN A 252 6.67 18.63 16.05
C GLN A 252 5.85 18.36 14.79
N ALA A 253 6.49 17.84 13.74
CA ALA A 253 5.80 17.46 12.51
C ALA A 253 4.72 16.41 12.76
N LEU A 254 4.99 15.35 13.56
CA LEU A 254 3.98 14.36 13.94
C LEU A 254 2.83 14.99 14.73
N LYS A 255 3.12 15.88 15.69
CA LYS A 255 2.09 16.61 16.46
C LYS A 255 1.23 17.51 15.57
N ASP A 256 1.82 18.09 14.53
CA ASP A 256 1.16 18.95 13.55
C ASP A 256 0.53 18.16 12.39
N GLY A 257 0.52 16.82 12.45
CA GLY A 257 -0.11 15.97 11.45
C GLY A 257 0.67 15.80 10.15
N CYS A 258 1.97 16.11 10.13
CA CYS A 258 2.87 15.96 8.99
C CYS A 258 2.34 16.64 7.70
N GLY A 259 1.82 17.86 7.86
CA GLY A 259 1.26 18.66 6.76
C GLY A 259 -0.18 18.28 6.38
N GLU A 260 -0.83 17.45 7.19
CA GLU A 260 -2.26 17.19 7.16
C GLU A 260 -2.97 17.95 8.28
N ASP A 261 -4.04 18.67 7.95
CA ASP A 261 -4.82 19.37 8.96
C ASP A 261 -5.63 18.39 9.81
N CYS A 262 -5.08 18.02 10.96
CA CYS A 262 -5.69 17.04 11.86
C CYS A 262 -6.66 17.71 12.85
N PRO A 263 -7.84 17.14 13.12
CA PRO A 263 -8.69 17.59 14.21
C PRO A 263 -8.01 17.36 15.57
N PRO A 264 -8.33 18.15 16.61
CA PRO A 264 -7.77 17.94 17.94
C PRO A 264 -8.14 16.54 18.47
N LEU A 265 -7.12 15.81 18.93
CA LEU A 265 -7.28 14.50 19.56
C LEU A 265 -8.24 14.62 20.77
N PRO A 266 -9.22 13.70 20.93
CA PRO A 266 -10.13 13.73 22.06
C PRO A 266 -9.36 13.69 23.39
N SER A 267 -9.60 14.67 24.26
CA SER A 267 -8.98 14.69 25.59
C SER A 267 -9.66 13.65 26.49
N GLY A 268 -9.02 12.48 26.62
CA GLY A 268 -9.28 11.50 27.66
C GLY A 268 -9.89 10.20 27.15
N THR A 269 -9.05 9.17 27.02
CA THR A 269 -9.38 7.78 27.34
C THR A 269 -8.08 7.03 27.61
N GLU A 270 -7.93 6.56 28.84
CA GLU A 270 -7.08 5.41 29.19
C GLU A 270 -7.59 4.17 28.45
N ASP A 271 -6.64 3.30 28.07
CA ASP A 271 -6.81 1.94 27.54
C ASP A 271 -7.98 1.70 26.56
N THR A 272 -7.67 1.79 25.27
CA THR A 272 -8.47 1.10 24.25
C THR A 272 -7.65 -0.05 23.67
N THR A 273 -8.22 -1.23 23.78
CA THR A 273 -7.75 -2.47 23.15
C THR A 273 -8.00 -2.38 21.64
N PRO A 274 -7.10 -2.91 20.79
CA PRO A 274 -7.34 -2.97 19.35
C PRO A 274 -8.57 -3.83 19.06
N ILE A 275 -9.48 -3.31 18.24
CA ILE A 275 -10.58 -4.08 17.68
C ILE A 275 -9.98 -4.99 16.60
N PRO A 276 -10.23 -6.32 16.61
CA PRO A 276 -9.74 -7.20 15.56
C PRO A 276 -10.35 -6.79 14.22
N ALA A 277 -9.49 -6.57 13.22
CA ALA A 277 -9.93 -6.52 11.83
C ALA A 277 -10.62 -7.85 11.51
N ILE A 278 -11.86 -7.78 11.00
CA ILE A 278 -12.54 -8.94 10.45
C ILE A 278 -11.74 -9.33 9.20
N LYS A 279 -10.99 -10.44 9.30
CA LYS A 279 -10.37 -11.10 8.15
C LYS A 279 -11.48 -11.68 7.29
N GLU A 280 -11.85 -10.98 6.22
CA GLU A 280 -12.32 -11.69 5.03
C GLU A 280 -11.07 -12.28 4.37
N GLU A 281 -11.02 -13.60 4.28
CA GLU A 281 -10.00 -14.29 3.48
C GLU A 281 -10.11 -13.78 2.04
N PRO A 282 -8.99 -13.40 1.38
CA PRO A 282 -9.01 -13.21 -0.06
C PRO A 282 -9.38 -14.57 -0.66
N ALA A 283 -10.62 -14.69 -1.13
CA ALA A 283 -10.95 -15.75 -2.05
C ALA A 283 -10.02 -15.56 -3.24
N GLU A 284 -9.07 -16.48 -3.44
CA GLU A 284 -8.39 -16.64 -4.72
C GLU A 284 -9.50 -16.76 -5.76
N ALA A 285 -9.78 -15.66 -6.46
CA ALA A 285 -10.74 -15.62 -7.53
C ALA A 285 -10.11 -16.41 -8.66
N VAL A 286 -10.33 -17.73 -8.66
CA VAL A 286 -10.26 -18.53 -9.88
C VAL A 286 -11.30 -17.89 -10.80
N GLY A 287 -10.82 -17.03 -11.70
CA GLY A 287 -11.66 -16.36 -12.68
C GLY A 287 -12.54 -17.38 -13.41
N PRO A 288 -13.70 -16.96 -13.93
CA PRO A 288 -14.58 -17.87 -14.64
C PRO A 288 -13.79 -18.58 -15.75
N LEU A 289 -13.75 -19.91 -15.72
CA LEU A 289 -13.10 -20.73 -16.75
C LEU A 289 -14.15 -21.15 -17.78
N SER A 290 -13.90 -20.84 -19.05
CA SER A 290 -14.71 -21.32 -20.15
C SER A 290 -14.54 -22.83 -20.35
N GLY A 291 -15.65 -23.52 -20.59
CA GLY A 291 -15.64 -24.90 -21.09
C GLY A 291 -15.41 -25.01 -22.61
N ASP A 292 -15.39 -23.88 -23.32
CA ASP A 292 -15.14 -23.80 -24.77
C ASP A 292 -13.66 -23.47 -25.02
N PRO A 293 -12.92 -24.29 -25.79
CA PRO A 293 -11.52 -24.02 -26.09
C PRO A 293 -11.30 -22.72 -26.90
N ASN A 294 -12.31 -22.19 -27.57
CA ASN A 294 -12.19 -21.01 -28.43
C ASN A 294 -12.73 -19.72 -27.77
N LEU A 295 -13.12 -19.79 -26.50
CA LEU A 295 -13.61 -18.66 -25.74
C LEU A 295 -12.85 -18.58 -24.42
N LEU A 296 -12.26 -17.43 -24.13
CA LEU A 296 -11.66 -17.13 -22.84
C LEU A 296 -12.50 -16.07 -22.13
N LEU A 297 -12.73 -16.24 -20.85
CA LEU A 297 -13.48 -15.33 -20.00
C LEU A 297 -12.55 -14.52 -19.10
N GLY A 298 -13.00 -13.34 -18.75
CA GLY A 298 -12.38 -12.44 -17.81
C GLY A 298 -13.38 -11.39 -17.34
N VAL A 299 -12.86 -10.32 -16.75
CA VAL A 299 -13.64 -9.21 -16.21
C VAL A 299 -13.62 -8.04 -17.18
N ALA A 300 -14.80 -7.51 -17.50
CA ALA A 300 -14.94 -6.31 -18.33
C ALA A 300 -14.27 -5.10 -17.67
N ALA A 301 -13.21 -4.57 -18.28
CA ALA A 301 -12.47 -3.41 -17.77
C ALA A 301 -12.87 -2.13 -18.51
N SER A 302 -12.88 -2.17 -19.85
CA SER A 302 -13.31 -1.08 -20.72
C SER A 302 -14.18 -1.61 -21.87
N PRO A 303 -15.36 -1.02 -22.10
CA PRO A 303 -16.30 -1.51 -23.10
C PRO A 303 -15.78 -1.34 -24.54
N GLY A 304 -16.35 -2.12 -25.46
CA GLY A 304 -16.05 -2.02 -26.88
C GLY A 304 -15.62 -3.36 -27.47
N LEU A 305 -15.35 -3.37 -28.76
CA LEU A 305 -15.02 -4.57 -29.51
C LEU A 305 -13.74 -4.34 -30.32
N GLY A 306 -12.69 -5.09 -30.02
CA GLY A 306 -11.43 -5.10 -30.74
C GLY A 306 -11.36 -6.31 -31.66
N ILE A 307 -10.98 -6.12 -32.92
CA ILE A 307 -10.71 -7.21 -33.87
C ILE A 307 -9.29 -7.02 -34.35
N GLY A 308 -8.42 -7.98 -34.07
CA GLY A 308 -7.00 -7.80 -34.28
C GLY A 308 -6.19 -9.07 -34.23
N THR A 309 -4.89 -8.91 -34.31
CA THR A 309 -3.91 -9.99 -34.12
C THR A 309 -3.26 -9.87 -32.76
N VAL A 310 -3.02 -11.00 -32.10
CA VAL A 310 -2.36 -11.05 -30.79
C VAL A 310 -0.92 -10.56 -30.90
N PHE A 311 -0.53 -9.78 -29.91
CA PHE A 311 0.86 -9.55 -29.55
C PHE A 311 1.00 -9.82 -28.05
N GLN A 312 1.81 -10.81 -27.70
CA GLN A 312 2.13 -11.13 -26.32
C GLN A 312 3.21 -10.17 -25.81
N LEU A 313 2.85 -9.39 -24.79
CA LEU A 313 3.81 -8.60 -24.05
C LEU A 313 4.40 -9.47 -22.94
N HIS A 314 5.55 -10.09 -23.24
CA HIS A 314 6.35 -10.80 -22.25
C HIS A 314 7.48 -9.90 -21.75
N HIS A 315 7.71 -9.94 -20.45
CA HIS A 315 8.92 -9.38 -19.85
C HIS A 315 9.94 -10.51 -19.74
N ASP A 316 10.94 -10.51 -20.62
CA ASP A 316 12.01 -11.51 -20.55
C ASP A 316 12.82 -11.33 -19.26
N ASP A 317 13.17 -12.46 -18.63
CA ASP A 317 14.07 -12.46 -17.48
C ASP A 317 15.46 -11.99 -17.91
N ILE A 318 15.84 -10.81 -17.42
CA ILE A 318 17.18 -10.27 -17.64
C ILE A 318 18.20 -11.18 -16.96
N VAL A 319 19.05 -11.84 -17.76
CA VAL A 319 20.12 -12.69 -17.27
C VAL A 319 21.23 -11.80 -16.70
N VAL A 320 21.55 -12.02 -15.43
CA VAL A 320 22.57 -11.27 -14.69
C VAL A 320 23.61 -12.21 -14.10
N GLU A 321 24.87 -11.80 -14.11
CA GLU A 321 25.94 -12.49 -13.39
C GLU A 321 25.77 -12.26 -11.88
N GLU A 322 25.94 -13.31 -11.08
CA GLU A 322 25.65 -13.23 -9.64
C GLU A 322 26.73 -12.50 -8.83
N TYR A 323 28.00 -12.68 -9.21
CA TYR A 323 29.16 -12.21 -8.43
C TYR A 323 29.97 -11.19 -9.21
N ALA A 324 30.64 -10.29 -8.48
CA ALA A 324 31.59 -9.33 -9.03
C ALA A 324 32.76 -9.10 -8.06
N ASP A 325 33.94 -8.80 -8.60
CA ASP A 325 35.17 -8.70 -7.80
C ASP A 325 35.38 -7.34 -7.11
N ASP A 326 34.71 -6.27 -7.56
CA ASP A 326 34.93 -4.90 -7.07
C ASP A 326 33.61 -4.23 -6.63
N HIS A 327 33.31 -4.32 -5.34
CA HIS A 327 32.11 -3.72 -4.75
C HIS A 327 32.03 -2.20 -4.96
N HIS A 328 33.15 -1.48 -5.02
CA HIS A 328 33.14 -0.03 -5.22
C HIS A 328 32.75 0.33 -6.66
N LYS A 329 33.20 -0.47 -7.63
CA LYS A 329 32.78 -0.33 -9.03
C LYS A 329 31.30 -0.67 -9.21
N GLU A 330 30.82 -1.73 -8.58
CA GLU A 330 29.41 -2.12 -8.63
C GLU A 330 28.49 -1.07 -7.97
N ARG A 331 28.85 -0.54 -6.79
CA ARG A 331 28.13 0.59 -6.16
C ARG A 331 28.02 1.80 -7.10
N ARG A 332 29.11 2.17 -7.79
CA ARG A 332 29.09 3.27 -8.78
C ARG A 332 28.18 2.98 -9.98
N LYS A 333 28.16 1.73 -10.47
CA LYS A 333 27.27 1.32 -11.56
C LYS A 333 25.80 1.44 -11.14
N LEU A 334 25.46 0.94 -9.95
CA LEU A 334 24.11 1.04 -9.38
C LEU A 334 23.64 2.50 -9.30
N ASN A 335 24.41 3.36 -8.65
CA ASN A 335 24.06 4.77 -8.52
C ASN A 335 23.87 5.44 -9.89
N SER A 336 24.77 5.17 -10.84
CA SER A 336 24.68 5.74 -12.20
C SER A 336 23.45 5.24 -12.97
N ALA A 337 22.96 4.03 -12.70
CA ALA A 337 21.75 3.50 -13.32
C ALA A 337 20.48 4.09 -12.69
N ILE A 338 20.46 4.22 -11.36
CA ILE A 338 19.38 4.89 -10.62
C ILE A 338 19.23 6.34 -11.07
N ASP A 339 20.33 7.10 -11.15
CA ASP A 339 20.31 8.50 -11.60
C ASP A 339 19.72 8.64 -13.02
N ARG A 340 20.07 7.72 -13.92
CA ARG A 340 19.53 7.69 -15.29
C ARG A 340 18.05 7.33 -15.33
N ALA A 341 17.61 6.36 -14.53
CA ALA A 341 16.19 6.01 -14.41
C ALA A 341 15.35 7.17 -13.83
N LEU A 342 15.86 7.87 -12.81
CA LEU A 342 15.21 9.07 -12.24
C LEU A 342 15.06 10.19 -13.29
N LEU A 343 16.08 10.44 -14.11
CA LEU A 343 16.00 11.41 -15.19
C LEU A 343 14.93 11.03 -16.23
N ASP A 344 14.87 9.76 -16.62
CA ASP A 344 13.88 9.27 -17.57
C ASP A 344 12.45 9.35 -17.00
N LEU A 345 12.25 9.02 -15.72
CA LEU A 345 10.95 9.16 -15.03
C LEU A 345 10.49 10.62 -14.95
N SER A 346 11.40 11.55 -14.61
CA SER A 346 11.10 12.98 -14.58
C SER A 346 10.73 13.53 -15.97
N ALA A 347 11.37 13.03 -17.03
CA ALA A 347 11.02 13.41 -18.40
C ALA A 347 9.62 12.90 -18.80
N LEU A 348 9.26 11.69 -18.36
CA LEU A 348 7.95 11.09 -18.61
C LEU A 348 6.82 11.83 -17.87
N GLU A 349 7.04 12.15 -16.59
CA GLU A 349 6.15 12.96 -15.76
C GLU A 349 5.84 14.31 -16.42
N LYS A 350 6.87 15.09 -16.79
CA LYS A 350 6.72 16.40 -17.44
C LYS A 350 6.00 16.35 -18.78
N ARG A 351 6.08 15.22 -19.50
CA ARG A 351 5.35 15.04 -20.76
C ARG A 351 3.86 14.85 -20.48
N LEU A 352 3.51 14.03 -19.49
CA LEU A 352 2.12 13.72 -19.12
C LEU A 352 1.41 14.92 -18.46
N GLU A 353 2.12 15.74 -17.69
CA GLU A 353 1.59 17.01 -17.18
C GLU A 353 1.14 17.94 -18.32
N LYS A 354 1.93 18.03 -19.41
CA LYS A 354 1.61 18.85 -20.58
C LYS A 354 0.42 18.33 -21.38
N GLU A 355 0.15 17.03 -21.30
CA GLU A 355 -1.01 16.37 -21.93
C GLU A 355 -2.29 16.48 -21.06
N SER A 356 -2.27 17.32 -20.01
CA SER A 356 -3.41 17.55 -19.10
C SER A 356 -3.93 16.27 -18.42
N SER A 357 -3.02 15.35 -18.06
CA SER A 357 -3.33 14.14 -17.29
C SER A 357 -2.70 14.19 -15.89
N PRO A 358 -3.16 15.07 -14.98
CA PRO A 358 -2.54 15.29 -13.66
C PRO A 358 -2.50 14.01 -12.80
N ASP A 359 -3.54 13.18 -12.88
CA ASP A 359 -3.59 11.90 -12.16
C ASP A 359 -2.52 10.91 -12.64
N LYS A 360 -2.11 10.99 -13.92
CA LYS A 360 -1.05 10.14 -14.49
C LYS A 360 0.34 10.60 -14.08
N ALA A 361 0.55 11.91 -13.94
CA ALA A 361 1.83 12.46 -13.49
C ALA A 361 2.14 12.05 -12.03
N ALA A 362 1.12 12.02 -11.17
CA ALA A 362 1.27 11.62 -9.76
C ALA A 362 1.81 10.19 -9.57
N ILE A 363 1.54 9.27 -10.51
CA ILE A 363 2.08 7.90 -10.48
C ILE A 363 3.61 7.92 -10.64
N PHE A 364 4.11 8.70 -11.60
CA PHE A 364 5.56 8.78 -11.85
C PHE A 364 6.31 9.53 -10.76
N ALA A 365 5.66 10.47 -10.07
CA ALA A 365 6.20 11.06 -8.84
C ALA A 365 6.36 10.00 -7.73
N ALA A 366 5.38 9.11 -7.57
CA ALA A 366 5.48 7.99 -6.62
C ALA A 366 6.59 7.00 -7.01
N HIS A 367 6.78 6.70 -8.29
CA HIS A 367 7.88 5.84 -8.76
C HIS A 367 9.25 6.44 -8.41
N GLN A 368 9.41 7.77 -8.53
CA GLN A 368 10.65 8.46 -8.14
C GLN A 368 10.93 8.32 -6.64
N GLU A 369 9.90 8.44 -5.79
CA GLU A 369 10.03 8.27 -4.34
C GLU A 369 10.41 6.84 -3.95
N ILE A 370 9.82 5.83 -4.59
CA ILE A 370 10.17 4.42 -4.37
C ILE A 370 11.64 4.18 -4.72
N LEU A 371 12.09 4.69 -5.87
CA LEU A 371 13.45 4.48 -6.33
C LEU A 371 14.50 5.17 -5.45
N GLY A 372 14.12 6.24 -4.76
CA GLY A 372 14.93 6.95 -3.78
C GLY A 372 14.72 6.46 -2.34
N ASP A 373 14.05 5.34 -2.11
CA ASP A 373 13.81 4.82 -0.76
C ASP A 373 15.09 4.21 -0.16
N PRO A 374 15.54 4.67 1.03
CA PRO A 374 16.79 4.21 1.61
C PRO A 374 16.81 2.72 1.94
N ASP A 375 15.68 2.11 2.31
CA ASP A 375 15.68 0.68 2.67
C ASP A 375 15.85 -0.21 1.43
N LEU A 376 15.26 0.18 0.29
CA LEU A 376 15.51 -0.47 -1.00
C LEU A 376 16.99 -0.33 -1.42
N LEU A 377 17.56 0.86 -1.26
CA LEU A 377 18.96 1.12 -1.59
C LEU A 377 19.92 0.33 -0.68
N ASP A 378 19.64 0.28 0.62
CA ASP A 378 20.45 -0.43 1.60
C ASP A 378 20.41 -1.94 1.38
N LEU A 379 19.26 -2.51 1.00
CA LEU A 379 19.15 -3.92 0.58
C LEU A 379 20.09 -4.23 -0.59
N ALA A 380 20.10 -3.36 -1.61
CA ALA A 380 20.97 -3.53 -2.77
C ALA A 380 22.45 -3.35 -2.41
N VAL A 381 22.79 -2.31 -1.64
CA VAL A 381 24.17 -2.02 -1.22
C VAL A 381 24.73 -3.13 -0.33
N SER A 382 23.94 -3.65 0.62
CA SER A 382 24.34 -4.75 1.49
C SER A 382 24.67 -6.02 0.69
N ALA A 383 23.89 -6.32 -0.35
CA ALA A 383 24.19 -7.45 -1.23
C ALA A 383 25.46 -7.24 -2.05
N ILE A 384 25.71 -6.02 -2.54
CA ILE A 384 26.97 -5.68 -3.25
C ILE A 384 28.18 -5.85 -2.34
N ASP A 385 28.09 -5.40 -1.08
CA ASP A 385 29.19 -5.54 -0.11
C ASP A 385 29.50 -6.99 0.23
N LYS A 386 28.50 -7.88 0.09
CA LYS A 386 28.65 -9.34 0.20
C LYS A 386 29.20 -10.00 -1.08
N GLY A 387 29.69 -9.21 -2.04
CA GLY A 387 30.33 -9.68 -3.27
C GLY A 387 29.38 -9.94 -4.45
N LYS A 388 28.13 -9.49 -4.38
CA LYS A 388 27.17 -9.61 -5.50
C LYS A 388 27.39 -8.51 -6.53
N SER A 389 27.09 -8.81 -7.79
CA SER A 389 27.08 -7.79 -8.85
C SER A 389 25.94 -6.77 -8.63
N ALA A 390 26.08 -5.55 -9.16
CA ALA A 390 25.02 -4.55 -9.05
C ALA A 390 23.66 -5.01 -9.65
N PRO A 391 23.61 -5.63 -10.85
CA PRO A 391 22.35 -6.15 -11.39
C PRO A 391 21.70 -7.25 -10.51
N PHE A 392 22.50 -8.17 -9.95
CA PHE A 392 21.97 -9.24 -9.10
C PHE A 392 21.45 -8.68 -7.76
N ALA A 393 22.25 -7.83 -7.13
CA ALA A 393 21.90 -7.18 -5.88
C ALA A 393 20.64 -6.33 -6.00
N TRP A 394 20.54 -5.54 -7.07
CA TRP A 394 19.38 -4.71 -7.35
C TRP A 394 18.11 -5.54 -7.56
N ARG A 395 18.20 -6.60 -8.38
CA ARG A 395 17.07 -7.53 -8.59
C ARG A 395 16.58 -8.19 -7.31
N GLY A 396 17.51 -8.64 -6.47
CA GLY A 396 17.16 -9.19 -5.16
C GLY A 396 16.49 -8.15 -4.26
N ALA A 397 16.99 -6.92 -4.25
CA ALA A 397 16.48 -5.84 -3.42
C ALA A 397 15.05 -5.45 -3.81
N PHE A 398 14.77 -5.12 -5.07
CA PHE A 398 13.43 -4.68 -5.46
C PHE A 398 12.39 -5.79 -5.39
N ASN A 399 12.75 -7.06 -5.63
CA ASN A 399 11.82 -8.18 -5.46
C ASN A 399 11.49 -8.38 -3.98
N THR A 400 12.50 -8.38 -3.11
CA THR A 400 12.28 -8.50 -1.66
C THR A 400 11.40 -7.37 -1.14
N PHE A 401 11.67 -6.14 -1.60
CA PHE A 401 10.90 -4.97 -1.23
C PHE A 401 9.44 -5.05 -1.76
N ALA A 402 9.25 -5.45 -3.02
CA ALA A 402 7.92 -5.64 -3.59
C ALA A 402 7.13 -6.74 -2.86
N ASP A 403 7.76 -7.84 -2.49
CA ASP A 403 7.13 -8.94 -1.76
C ASP A 403 6.73 -8.51 -0.34
N GLN A 404 7.54 -7.66 0.32
CA GLN A 404 7.18 -7.04 1.59
C GLN A 404 5.94 -6.16 1.47
N LEU A 405 5.85 -5.32 0.42
CA LEU A 405 4.65 -4.51 0.18
C LEU A 405 3.41 -5.39 -0.11
N ALA A 406 3.56 -6.42 -0.94
CA ALA A 406 2.48 -7.32 -1.31
C ALA A 406 1.90 -8.08 -0.11
N GLY A 407 2.72 -8.34 0.92
CA GLY A 407 2.32 -8.99 2.15
C GLY A 407 1.62 -8.09 3.18
N LEU A 408 1.45 -6.80 2.92
CA LEU A 408 0.75 -5.88 3.82
C LEU A 408 -0.78 -6.04 3.71
N ASP A 409 -1.48 -5.99 4.84
CA ASP A 409 -2.95 -6.08 4.91
C ASP A 409 -3.69 -4.89 4.25
N ASN A 410 -2.96 -3.84 3.86
CA ASN A 410 -3.53 -2.66 3.22
C ASN A 410 -3.55 -2.83 1.69
N GLU A 411 -4.74 -3.05 1.11
CA GLU A 411 -4.92 -3.26 -0.34
C GLU A 411 -4.31 -2.18 -1.23
N ILE A 412 -4.32 -0.91 -0.78
CA ILE A 412 -3.73 0.20 -1.53
C ILE A 412 -2.20 0.09 -1.56
N LEU A 413 -1.58 -0.39 -0.49
CA LEU A 413 -0.14 -0.60 -0.39
C LEU A 413 0.31 -1.89 -1.06
N ALA A 414 -0.42 -2.97 -0.87
CA ALA A 414 -0.21 -4.22 -1.59
C ALA A 414 -0.28 -3.98 -3.11
N GLY A 415 -1.20 -3.13 -3.56
CA GLY A 415 -1.30 -2.69 -4.96
C GLY A 415 -0.07 -1.95 -5.50
N ARG A 416 0.80 -1.40 -4.64
CA ARG A 416 2.05 -0.72 -5.05
C ARG A 416 3.24 -1.67 -5.21
N ALA A 417 3.11 -2.95 -4.87
CA ALA A 417 4.17 -3.93 -5.10
C ALA A 417 4.55 -4.00 -6.60
N ASN A 418 3.58 -3.86 -7.49
CA ASN A 418 3.83 -3.84 -8.94
C ASN A 418 4.55 -2.55 -9.38
N ASP A 419 4.29 -1.41 -8.74
CA ASP A 419 5.03 -0.16 -8.99
C ASP A 419 6.51 -0.30 -8.63
N VAL A 420 6.83 -1.00 -7.52
CA VAL A 420 8.21 -1.33 -7.13
C VAL A 420 8.89 -2.21 -8.18
N ARG A 421 8.19 -3.23 -8.68
CA ARG A 421 8.72 -4.13 -9.71
C ARG A 421 8.95 -3.39 -11.04
N ASP A 422 8.03 -2.51 -11.45
CA ASP A 422 8.18 -1.68 -12.66
C ASP A 422 9.44 -0.79 -12.57
N VAL A 423 9.56 0.00 -11.50
CA VAL A 423 10.71 0.90 -11.35
C VAL A 423 12.03 0.15 -11.12
N GLY A 424 11.96 -1.00 -10.44
CA GLY A 424 13.08 -1.91 -10.25
C GLY A 424 13.59 -2.47 -11.57
N GLN A 425 12.69 -2.98 -12.42
CA GLN A 425 13.02 -3.53 -13.73
C GLN A 425 13.68 -2.48 -14.64
N ARG A 426 13.18 -1.24 -14.64
CA ARG A 426 13.77 -0.14 -15.41
C ARG A 426 15.24 0.12 -15.06
N VAL A 427 15.60 0.10 -13.78
CA VAL A 427 17.01 0.26 -13.35
C VAL A 427 17.83 -0.98 -13.73
N LEU A 428 17.23 -2.17 -13.69
CA LEU A 428 17.89 -3.41 -14.10
C LEU A 428 18.24 -3.41 -15.60
N GLU A 429 17.34 -2.90 -16.45
CA GLU A 429 17.59 -2.70 -17.87
C GLU A 429 18.76 -1.74 -18.11
N GLU A 430 18.80 -0.61 -17.37
CA GLU A 430 19.88 0.37 -17.46
C GLU A 430 21.24 -0.20 -16.99
N LEU A 431 21.21 -1.05 -15.95
CA LEU A 431 22.39 -1.73 -15.41
C LEU A 431 22.98 -2.74 -16.38
N THR A 432 22.14 -3.46 -17.10
CA THR A 432 22.55 -4.54 -18.00
C THR A 432 22.75 -4.07 -19.44
N GLY A 433 22.26 -2.88 -19.78
CA GLY A 433 22.20 -2.39 -21.16
C GLY A 433 21.22 -3.18 -22.03
N GLN A 434 20.44 -4.09 -21.43
CA GLN A 434 19.38 -4.87 -22.08
C GLN A 434 18.08 -4.09 -22.01
N ARG A 435 18.10 -2.84 -22.50
CA ARG A 435 16.88 -2.07 -22.62
C ARG A 435 16.01 -2.74 -23.67
N SER A 436 14.83 -3.20 -23.28
CA SER A 436 13.87 -3.81 -24.20
C SER A 436 13.64 -2.85 -25.38
N GLU A 437 13.99 -3.28 -26.59
CA GLU A 437 13.63 -2.50 -27.78
C GLU A 437 12.10 -2.37 -27.80
N LYS A 438 11.59 -1.17 -28.09
CA LYS A 438 10.15 -0.97 -28.17
C LYS A 438 9.59 -1.96 -29.18
N PRO A 439 8.63 -2.83 -28.79
CA PRO A 439 8.05 -3.75 -29.73
C PRO A 439 7.38 -2.95 -30.85
N GLU A 440 7.77 -3.24 -32.09
CA GLU A 440 7.14 -2.62 -33.25
C GLU A 440 5.76 -3.24 -33.45
N LEU A 441 4.75 -2.64 -32.82
CA LEU A 441 3.38 -3.11 -32.94
C LEU A 441 2.88 -2.93 -34.38
N ALA A 442 2.14 -3.92 -34.87
CA ALA A 442 1.42 -3.82 -36.13
C ALA A 442 0.09 -3.07 -35.95
N GLU A 443 -0.46 -2.51 -37.02
CA GLU A 443 -1.80 -1.92 -36.99
C GLU A 443 -2.85 -3.01 -36.74
N GLY A 444 -3.80 -2.77 -35.83
CA GLY A 444 -4.82 -3.75 -35.46
C GLY A 444 -4.33 -4.78 -34.44
N THR A 445 -3.42 -4.40 -33.54
CA THR A 445 -2.88 -5.30 -32.51
C THR A 445 -3.84 -5.40 -31.31
N ILE A 446 -4.05 -6.62 -30.81
CA ILE A 446 -4.64 -6.89 -29.49
C ILE A 446 -3.51 -7.35 -28.58
N LEU A 447 -3.24 -6.56 -27.55
CA LEU A 447 -2.17 -6.88 -26.59
C LEU A 447 -2.65 -7.87 -25.55
N ILE A 448 -1.85 -8.88 -25.26
CA ILE A 448 -2.08 -9.81 -24.15
C ILE A 448 -0.86 -9.77 -23.25
N ALA A 449 -1.07 -9.61 -21.94
CA ALA A 449 0.00 -9.54 -20.96
C ALA A 449 -0.43 -10.23 -19.66
N GLU A 450 0.54 -10.59 -18.82
CA GLU A 450 0.23 -11.02 -17.46
C GLU A 450 -0.36 -9.84 -16.67
N ASP A 451 0.33 -8.71 -16.68
CA ASP A 451 -0.13 -7.42 -16.18
C ASP A 451 0.38 -6.31 -17.11
N LEU A 452 -0.21 -5.11 -17.03
CA LEU A 452 0.26 -3.92 -17.74
C LEU A 452 0.72 -2.87 -16.73
N THR A 453 2.01 -2.55 -16.75
CA THR A 453 2.55 -1.51 -15.87
C THR A 453 2.12 -0.11 -16.33
N PRO A 454 2.15 0.90 -15.44
CA PRO A 454 2.00 2.30 -15.84
C PRO A 454 2.98 2.70 -16.95
N SER A 455 4.20 2.16 -16.93
CA SER A 455 5.21 2.39 -17.96
C SER A 455 4.82 1.84 -19.33
N ASP A 456 4.21 0.65 -19.39
CA ASP A 456 3.77 0.02 -20.65
C ASP A 456 2.63 0.81 -21.29
N THR A 457 1.64 1.15 -20.47
CA THR A 457 0.45 1.87 -20.93
C THR A 457 0.75 3.31 -21.38
N ALA A 458 1.71 3.99 -20.72
CA ALA A 458 2.15 5.33 -21.10
C ALA A 458 2.95 5.34 -22.42
N GLN A 459 3.51 4.20 -22.83
CA GLN A 459 4.31 4.06 -24.05
C GLN A 459 3.52 3.46 -25.21
N LEU A 460 2.28 3.07 -24.98
CA LEU A 460 1.40 2.43 -25.94
C LEU A 460 1.06 3.33 -27.14
N ASP A 461 1.29 2.82 -28.35
CA ASP A 461 0.82 3.48 -29.57
C ASP A 461 -0.66 3.19 -29.82
N ARG A 462 -1.51 4.16 -29.43
CA ARG A 462 -2.97 4.09 -29.55
C ARG A 462 -3.47 3.98 -30.98
N THR A 463 -2.65 4.33 -31.97
CA THR A 463 -3.04 4.22 -33.39
C THR A 463 -2.98 2.79 -33.90
N LYS A 464 -2.24 1.92 -33.20
CA LYS A 464 -1.97 0.55 -33.61
C LYS A 464 -2.71 -0.49 -32.76
N VAL A 465 -2.91 -0.19 -31.47
CA VAL A 465 -3.58 -1.10 -30.54
C VAL A 465 -5.09 -0.89 -30.56
N VAL A 466 -5.83 -1.97 -30.84
CA VAL A 466 -7.30 -1.98 -30.92
C VAL A 466 -7.99 -2.66 -29.73
N GLY A 467 -7.20 -3.17 -28.78
CA GLY A 467 -7.68 -3.81 -27.56
C GLY A 467 -6.54 -4.37 -26.72
N PHE A 468 -6.79 -4.63 -25.44
CA PHE A 468 -5.83 -5.41 -24.64
C PHE A 468 -6.50 -6.29 -23.57
N ALA A 469 -5.82 -7.36 -23.18
CA ALA A 469 -6.24 -8.26 -22.11
C ALA A 469 -5.11 -8.54 -21.11
N THR A 470 -5.41 -8.55 -19.81
CA THR A 470 -4.46 -8.90 -18.75
C THR A 470 -4.92 -10.12 -17.96
N ALA A 471 -4.00 -11.03 -17.63
CA ALA A 471 -4.30 -12.20 -16.80
C ALA A 471 -4.49 -11.80 -15.32
N ALA A 472 -3.81 -10.75 -14.87
CA ALA A 472 -3.98 -10.13 -13.57
C ALA A 472 -4.99 -8.97 -13.59
N GLY A 473 -5.44 -8.57 -12.39
CA GLY A 473 -6.31 -7.41 -12.18
C GLY A 473 -7.81 -7.70 -12.21
N GLY A 474 -8.61 -6.72 -11.76
CA GLY A 474 -10.08 -6.79 -11.71
C GLY A 474 -10.75 -5.50 -12.22
N ALA A 475 -12.08 -5.41 -12.11
CA ALA A 475 -12.86 -4.27 -12.64
C ALA A 475 -12.45 -2.89 -12.05
N SER A 476 -11.82 -2.88 -10.87
CA SER A 476 -11.33 -1.71 -10.14
C SER A 476 -9.82 -1.50 -10.25
N SER A 477 -9.08 -2.34 -10.99
CA SER A 477 -7.63 -2.23 -11.08
C SER A 477 -7.18 -1.00 -11.86
N HIS A 478 -5.92 -0.63 -11.68
CA HIS A 478 -5.27 0.48 -12.40
C HIS A 478 -5.42 0.35 -13.93
N VAL A 479 -5.40 -0.90 -14.42
CA VAL A 479 -5.65 -1.29 -15.81
C VAL A 479 -7.04 -0.85 -16.29
N ALA A 480 -8.10 -0.98 -15.49
CA ALA A 480 -9.46 -0.57 -15.86
C ALA A 480 -9.63 0.95 -15.95
N ILE A 481 -8.97 1.71 -15.07
CA ILE A 481 -8.95 3.18 -15.11
C ILE A 481 -8.23 3.66 -16.37
N ILE A 482 -7.06 3.09 -16.65
CA ILE A 482 -6.26 3.43 -17.82
C ILE A 482 -7.01 3.09 -19.10
N ALA A 483 -7.56 1.88 -19.22
CA ALA A 483 -8.31 1.43 -20.40
C ALA A 483 -9.45 2.40 -20.79
N ARG A 484 -10.22 2.84 -19.79
CA ARG A 484 -11.32 3.80 -19.99
C ARG A 484 -10.82 5.18 -20.40
N SER A 485 -9.69 5.63 -19.86
CA SER A 485 -9.07 6.90 -20.26
C SER A 485 -8.54 6.87 -21.70
N LEU A 486 -8.19 5.68 -22.20
CA LEU A 486 -7.66 5.46 -23.55
C LEU A 486 -8.76 5.22 -24.59
N ASP A 487 -10.01 4.97 -24.17
CA ASP A 487 -11.14 4.58 -25.02
C ASP A 487 -10.84 3.33 -25.88
N ILE A 488 -10.08 2.39 -25.31
CA ILE A 488 -9.71 1.12 -25.94
C ILE A 488 -10.45 -0.03 -25.22
N PRO A 489 -11.02 -1.01 -25.95
CA PRO A 489 -11.63 -2.20 -25.35
C PRO A 489 -10.63 -2.98 -24.49
N ALA A 490 -11.03 -3.36 -23.27
CA ALA A 490 -10.13 -4.08 -22.36
C ALA A 490 -10.82 -5.13 -21.48
N VAL A 491 -10.11 -6.23 -21.25
CA VAL A 491 -10.51 -7.33 -20.35
C VAL A 491 -9.40 -7.56 -19.32
N ALA A 492 -9.73 -7.53 -18.03
CA ALA A 492 -8.78 -7.80 -16.94
C ALA A 492 -9.09 -9.15 -16.29
N GLY A 493 -8.13 -9.79 -15.64
CA GLY A 493 -8.35 -11.09 -14.99
C GLY A 493 -8.79 -12.19 -15.98
N ILE A 494 -8.24 -12.17 -17.20
CA ILE A 494 -8.58 -13.18 -18.21
C ILE A 494 -7.95 -14.54 -17.88
N GLU A 495 -8.58 -15.64 -18.31
CA GLU A 495 -8.03 -16.98 -18.18
C GLU A 495 -6.55 -17.06 -18.58
N GLY A 496 -5.72 -17.74 -17.77
CA GLY A 496 -4.27 -17.85 -18.01
C GLY A 496 -3.89 -18.46 -19.38
N ARG A 497 -4.80 -19.22 -20.00
CA ARG A 497 -4.68 -19.71 -21.39
C ARG A 497 -4.47 -18.57 -22.40
N ALA A 498 -4.86 -17.34 -22.07
CA ALA A 498 -4.60 -16.18 -22.92
C ALA A 498 -3.10 -15.94 -23.12
N LEU A 499 -2.26 -16.23 -22.13
CA LEU A 499 -0.80 -16.07 -22.18
C LEU A 499 -0.12 -17.11 -23.08
N GLU A 500 -0.83 -18.15 -23.49
CA GLU A 500 -0.32 -19.22 -24.36
C GLU A 500 -0.66 -18.99 -25.85
N ILE A 501 -1.43 -17.94 -26.16
CA ILE A 501 -1.84 -17.62 -27.53
C ILE A 501 -0.63 -17.13 -28.33
N ALA A 502 -0.45 -17.64 -29.54
CA ALA A 502 0.70 -17.27 -30.37
C ALA A 502 0.56 -15.84 -30.94
N ASP A 503 1.69 -15.14 -31.05
CA ASP A 503 1.77 -13.88 -31.77
C ASP A 503 1.21 -14.01 -33.19
N GLY A 504 0.46 -13.00 -33.61
CA GLY A 504 -0.17 -12.95 -34.94
C GLY A 504 -1.50 -13.69 -35.05
N GLU A 505 -1.94 -14.43 -34.02
CA GLU A 505 -3.23 -15.12 -34.04
C GLU A 505 -4.39 -14.12 -34.09
N LYS A 506 -5.39 -14.38 -34.94
CA LYS A 506 -6.56 -13.49 -35.08
C LYS A 506 -7.54 -13.75 -33.94
N VAL A 507 -7.89 -12.69 -33.23
CA VAL A 507 -8.80 -12.76 -32.08
C VAL A 507 -9.81 -11.63 -32.09
N VAL A 508 -10.91 -11.84 -31.37
CA VAL A 508 -11.92 -10.80 -31.11
C VAL A 508 -12.05 -10.61 -29.60
N LEU A 509 -11.73 -9.39 -29.15
CA LEU A 509 -11.84 -8.96 -27.77
C LEU A 509 -13.15 -8.19 -27.59
N ASP A 510 -14.06 -8.71 -26.75
CA ASP A 510 -15.29 -8.02 -26.33
C ASP A 510 -15.10 -7.52 -24.90
N GLY A 511 -14.66 -6.26 -24.78
CA GLY A 511 -14.44 -5.60 -23.50
C GLY A 511 -15.74 -5.29 -22.73
N THR A 512 -16.90 -5.37 -23.39
CA THR A 512 -18.21 -5.24 -22.74
C THR A 512 -18.62 -6.53 -22.06
N LYS A 513 -18.35 -7.68 -22.68
CA LYS A 513 -18.66 -9.01 -22.11
C LYS A 513 -17.55 -9.59 -21.26
N GLY A 514 -16.32 -9.05 -21.36
CA GLY A 514 -15.17 -9.62 -20.69
C GLY A 514 -14.69 -10.90 -21.37
N THR A 515 -14.71 -10.98 -22.71
CA THR A 515 -14.38 -12.22 -23.42
C THR A 515 -13.37 -12.03 -24.54
N LEU A 516 -12.51 -13.03 -24.75
CA LEU A 516 -11.62 -13.13 -25.91
C LEU A 516 -11.97 -14.40 -26.71
N GLN A 517 -12.23 -14.23 -27.99
CA GLN A 517 -12.58 -15.33 -28.91
C GLN A 517 -11.40 -15.66 -29.82
N LEU A 518 -11.11 -16.96 -29.94
CA LEU A 518 -9.99 -17.54 -30.70
C LEU A 518 -10.52 -18.37 -31.89
N ASN A 519 -9.63 -18.78 -32.80
CA ASN A 519 -9.94 -19.68 -33.91
C ASN A 519 -11.16 -19.27 -34.78
N LEU A 520 -11.37 -17.96 -34.94
CA LEU A 520 -12.48 -17.43 -35.73
C LEU A 520 -12.19 -17.58 -37.24
N THR A 521 -13.20 -18.02 -37.97
CA THR A 521 -13.15 -18.04 -39.43
C THR A 521 -13.22 -16.61 -40.00
N ASP A 522 -12.65 -16.38 -41.18
CA ASP A 522 -12.75 -15.07 -41.84
C ASP A 522 -14.21 -14.64 -42.08
N ALA A 523 -15.13 -15.61 -42.22
CA ALA A 523 -16.57 -15.35 -42.35
C ALA A 523 -17.19 -14.85 -41.04
N GLU A 524 -16.79 -15.40 -39.89
CA GLU A 524 -17.23 -14.92 -38.56
C GLU A 524 -16.67 -13.52 -38.29
N ILE A 525 -15.39 -13.29 -38.57
CA ILE A 525 -14.76 -11.96 -38.47
C ILE A 525 -15.49 -10.94 -39.35
N ALA A 526 -15.81 -11.29 -40.61
CA ALA A 526 -16.55 -10.42 -41.51
C ALA A 526 -17.95 -10.09 -40.99
N THR A 527 -18.63 -11.07 -40.38
CA THR A 527 -19.95 -10.87 -39.76
C THR A 527 -19.87 -9.91 -38.56
N ILE A 528 -18.82 -10.05 -37.75
CA ILE A 528 -18.58 -9.18 -36.59
C ILE A 528 -18.24 -7.75 -37.06
N ARG A 529 -17.42 -7.60 -38.11
CA ARG A 529 -17.11 -6.30 -38.73
C ARG A 529 -18.35 -5.63 -39.33
N ASP A 530 -19.16 -6.34 -40.10
CA ASP A 530 -20.42 -5.79 -40.64
C ASP A 530 -21.36 -5.35 -39.50
N ARG A 531 -21.40 -6.10 -38.40
CA ARG A 531 -22.14 -5.67 -37.20
C ARG A 531 -21.56 -4.40 -36.58
N GLN A 532 -20.23 -4.27 -36.49
CA GLN A 532 -19.56 -3.05 -36.04
C GLN A 532 -19.89 -1.85 -36.94
N ASP A 533 -19.76 -2.02 -38.25
CA ASP A 533 -20.03 -0.96 -39.22
C ASP A 533 -21.49 -0.50 -39.16
N ARG A 534 -22.43 -1.45 -39.02
CA ARG A 534 -23.85 -1.13 -38.83
C ARG A 534 -24.12 -0.40 -37.53
N LEU A 535 -23.45 -0.78 -36.43
CA LEU A 535 -23.57 -0.09 -35.14
C LEU A 535 -22.97 1.32 -35.21
N ALA A 536 -21.81 1.48 -35.86
CA ALA A 536 -21.18 2.78 -36.06
C ALA A 536 -22.04 3.69 -36.95
N ALA A 537 -22.58 3.17 -38.05
CA ALA A 537 -23.51 3.89 -38.93
C ALA A 537 -24.80 4.29 -38.18
N ARG A 538 -25.36 3.37 -37.38
CA ARG A 538 -26.52 3.66 -36.54
C ARG A 538 -26.22 4.74 -35.51
N LYS A 539 -25.09 4.65 -34.80
CA LYS A 539 -24.65 5.66 -33.84
C LYS A 539 -24.46 7.03 -34.51
N ALA A 540 -23.89 7.08 -35.71
CA ALA A 540 -23.74 8.33 -36.46
C ALA A 540 -25.09 8.95 -36.84
N VAL A 541 -26.08 8.12 -37.20
CA VAL A 541 -27.47 8.60 -37.40
C VAL A 541 -28.04 9.13 -36.09
N GLU A 542 -27.99 8.35 -35.01
CA GLU A 542 -28.49 8.75 -33.69
C GLU A 542 -27.85 10.08 -33.20
N GLU A 543 -26.54 10.24 -33.40
CA GLU A 543 -25.80 11.44 -33.03
C GLU A 543 -26.17 12.66 -33.88
N SER A 544 -26.60 12.45 -35.13
CA SER A 544 -27.15 13.53 -35.96
C SER A 544 -28.53 14.02 -35.50
N HIS A 545 -29.27 13.19 -34.75
CA HIS A 545 -30.58 13.50 -34.19
C HIS A 545 -30.51 13.89 -32.69
N LYS A 546 -29.31 14.01 -32.10
CA LYS A 546 -29.14 14.21 -30.65
C LYS A 546 -29.83 15.46 -30.09
N ASP A 547 -30.00 16.50 -30.90
CA ASP A 547 -30.63 17.77 -30.50
C ASP A 547 -32.15 17.81 -30.77
N GLU A 548 -32.73 16.72 -31.30
CA GLU A 548 -34.18 16.61 -31.50
C GLU A 548 -34.91 16.36 -30.18
N PRO A 549 -36.14 16.89 -30.01
CA PRO A 549 -36.92 16.64 -28.80
C PRO A 549 -37.28 15.16 -28.67
N ALA A 550 -37.23 14.65 -27.43
CA ALA A 550 -37.61 13.28 -27.14
C ALA A 550 -39.15 13.10 -27.15
N THR A 551 -39.69 12.91 -28.35
CA THR A 551 -41.13 12.72 -28.61
C THR A 551 -41.42 11.30 -29.08
N THR A 552 -42.34 10.63 -28.39
CA THR A 552 -42.87 9.31 -28.77
C THR A 552 -43.67 9.37 -30.09
N THR A 553 -43.91 8.21 -30.72
CA THR A 553 -44.60 8.15 -32.03
C THR A 553 -46.06 8.64 -32.01
N ASP A 554 -46.68 8.71 -30.84
CA ASP A 554 -48.03 9.24 -30.61
C ASP A 554 -48.02 10.69 -30.08
N GLY A 555 -46.84 11.33 -30.02
CA GLY A 555 -46.69 12.77 -29.75
C GLY A 555 -46.49 13.14 -28.29
N HIS A 556 -46.27 12.18 -27.39
CA HIS A 556 -45.95 12.46 -25.98
C HIS A 556 -44.47 12.82 -25.82
N ASN A 557 -44.21 13.99 -25.23
CA ASN A 557 -42.85 14.48 -24.93
C ASN A 557 -42.37 13.96 -23.58
N ILE A 558 -41.13 13.47 -23.52
CA ILE A 558 -40.50 12.97 -22.31
C ILE A 558 -39.17 13.69 -22.13
N ALA A 559 -38.87 14.17 -20.93
CA ALA A 559 -37.57 14.80 -20.68
C ALA A 559 -36.46 13.74 -20.65
N VAL A 560 -35.40 13.92 -21.45
CA VAL A 560 -34.21 13.07 -21.43
C VAL A 560 -33.04 13.85 -20.86
N VAL A 561 -32.77 13.60 -19.58
CA VAL A 561 -31.78 14.34 -18.78
C VAL A 561 -30.65 13.42 -18.33
N ALA A 562 -29.47 13.99 -18.09
CA ALA A 562 -28.27 13.25 -17.72
C ALA A 562 -28.13 13.02 -16.21
N ASN A 563 -27.46 11.93 -15.86
CA ASN A 563 -26.93 11.69 -14.52
C ASN A 563 -25.43 11.99 -14.56
N ILE A 564 -24.94 12.82 -13.64
CA ILE A 564 -23.57 13.32 -13.65
C ILE A 564 -22.92 13.19 -12.27
N GLY A 565 -21.59 13.05 -12.28
CA GLY A 565 -20.74 13.10 -11.10
C GLY A 565 -19.86 14.35 -11.02
N GLY A 566 -20.03 15.34 -11.90
CA GLY A 566 -19.25 16.57 -11.86
C GLY A 566 -19.44 17.49 -13.07
N VAL A 567 -18.65 18.57 -13.11
CA VAL A 567 -18.73 19.61 -14.15
C VAL A 567 -18.40 19.08 -15.54
N ASP A 568 -17.41 18.20 -15.67
CA ASP A 568 -17.00 17.68 -16.98
C ASP A 568 -18.03 16.71 -17.57
N ASP A 569 -18.69 15.91 -16.71
CA ASP A 569 -19.85 15.11 -17.11
C ASP A 569 -21.00 15.99 -17.59
N ALA A 570 -21.27 17.13 -16.91
CA ALA A 570 -22.28 18.09 -17.35
C ALA A 570 -21.96 18.65 -18.75
N LYS A 571 -20.71 19.07 -18.99
CA LYS A 571 -20.27 19.53 -20.32
C LYS A 571 -20.43 18.43 -21.38
N GLN A 572 -20.01 17.20 -21.07
CA GLN A 572 -20.13 16.08 -22.01
C GLN A 572 -21.60 15.70 -22.28
N ALA A 573 -22.47 15.78 -21.28
CA ALA A 573 -23.90 15.53 -21.47
C ALA A 573 -24.52 16.53 -22.45
N MET A 574 -24.13 17.81 -22.38
CA MET A 574 -24.61 18.84 -23.30
C MET A 574 -24.14 18.60 -24.73
N THR A 575 -22.93 18.06 -24.95
CA THR A 575 -22.48 17.71 -26.31
C THR A 575 -23.26 16.52 -26.90
N LYS A 576 -23.93 15.74 -26.06
CA LYS A 576 -24.76 14.57 -26.44
C LYS A 576 -26.26 14.88 -26.50
N GLY A 577 -26.66 16.14 -26.37
CA GLY A 577 -28.06 16.56 -26.54
C GLY A 577 -28.95 16.41 -25.30
N ALA A 578 -28.39 16.23 -24.10
CA ALA A 578 -29.19 16.13 -22.89
C ALA A 578 -30.03 17.40 -22.65
N GLU A 579 -31.29 17.21 -22.27
CA GLU A 579 -32.26 18.29 -22.03
C GLU A 579 -32.10 18.94 -20.64
N GLY A 580 -31.12 18.49 -19.87
CA GLY A 580 -30.77 18.97 -18.53
C GLY A 580 -30.04 17.88 -17.74
N VAL A 581 -30.00 18.04 -16.42
CA VAL A 581 -29.43 17.08 -15.48
C VAL A 581 -30.50 16.65 -14.49
N GLY A 582 -30.85 15.36 -14.54
CA GLY A 582 -31.85 14.75 -13.65
C GLY A 582 -31.25 14.24 -12.34
N LEU A 583 -29.93 14.14 -12.26
CA LEU A 583 -29.22 13.76 -11.05
C LEU A 583 -27.76 14.23 -11.11
N LEU A 584 -27.42 15.22 -10.30
CA LEU A 584 -26.06 15.46 -9.85
C LEU A 584 -25.84 14.68 -8.55
N ARG A 585 -24.97 13.67 -8.60
CA ARG A 585 -24.52 12.96 -7.39
C ARG A 585 -23.50 13.85 -6.69
N SER A 586 -23.81 14.37 -5.50
CA SER A 586 -22.90 15.32 -4.84
C SER A 586 -21.71 14.64 -4.18
N GLU A 587 -21.67 13.31 -4.05
CA GLU A 587 -20.65 12.60 -3.26
C GLU A 587 -19.20 12.93 -3.66
N PHE A 588 -18.91 13.15 -4.95
CA PHE A 588 -17.56 13.51 -5.41
C PHE A 588 -17.04 14.83 -4.80
N VAL A 589 -17.94 15.74 -4.42
CA VAL A 589 -17.55 17.00 -3.75
C VAL A 589 -17.01 16.72 -2.34
N PHE A 590 -17.40 15.59 -1.75
CA PHE A 590 -17.10 15.21 -0.37
C PHE A 590 -16.01 14.13 -0.27
N MET A 591 -16.01 13.17 -1.19
CA MET A 591 -15.08 12.02 -1.17
C MET A 591 -13.64 12.43 -1.51
N GLY A 592 -12.67 11.64 -1.01
CA GLY A 592 -11.24 11.87 -1.28
C GLY A 592 -10.64 13.10 -0.60
N ARG A 593 -11.34 13.68 0.39
CA ARG A 593 -10.91 14.88 1.13
C ARG A 593 -10.68 14.55 2.61
N ALA A 594 -9.68 15.20 3.20
CA ALA A 594 -9.41 15.13 4.64
C ALA A 594 -10.40 15.95 5.48
N LYS A 595 -10.98 17.01 4.89
CA LYS A 595 -11.96 17.91 5.53
C LYS A 595 -13.24 18.01 4.71
N ALA A 596 -14.34 18.31 5.40
CA ALA A 596 -15.61 18.62 4.76
C ALA A 596 -15.45 19.81 3.81
N PRO A 597 -15.96 19.74 2.57
CA PRO A 597 -15.91 20.85 1.64
C PRO A 597 -16.68 22.03 2.24
N SER A 598 -16.07 23.21 2.20
CA SER A 598 -16.70 24.45 2.65
C SER A 598 -17.92 24.81 1.80
N GLU A 599 -18.80 25.65 2.35
CA GLU A 599 -19.95 26.17 1.62
C GLU A 599 -19.56 26.82 0.28
N ALA A 600 -18.46 27.59 0.27
CA ALA A 600 -17.97 28.28 -0.92
C ALA A 600 -17.50 27.30 -2.00
N GLU A 601 -16.73 26.26 -1.63
CA GLU A 601 -16.28 25.23 -2.57
C GLU A 601 -17.45 24.45 -3.16
N GLN A 602 -18.43 24.08 -2.32
CA GLN A 602 -19.63 23.41 -2.78
C GLN A 602 -20.43 24.30 -3.74
N ALA A 603 -20.61 25.58 -3.40
CA ALA A 603 -21.35 26.54 -4.22
C ALA A 603 -20.68 26.76 -5.58
N GLU A 604 -19.35 26.84 -5.62
CA GLU A 604 -18.58 26.95 -6.87
C GLU A 604 -18.84 25.76 -7.79
N VAL A 605 -18.75 24.52 -7.27
CA VAL A 605 -19.01 23.31 -8.06
C VAL A 605 -20.45 23.28 -8.59
N TYR A 606 -21.44 23.60 -7.76
CA TYR A 606 -22.84 23.63 -8.19
C TYR A 606 -23.09 24.73 -9.22
N ALA A 607 -22.47 25.90 -9.05
CA ALA A 607 -22.55 27.00 -10.00
C ALA A 607 -21.90 26.65 -11.34
N ASP A 608 -20.77 25.95 -11.34
CA ASP A 608 -20.09 25.54 -12.56
C ASP A 608 -20.85 24.45 -13.31
N CYS A 609 -21.48 23.50 -12.59
CA CYS A 609 -22.42 22.56 -13.20
C CYS A 609 -23.61 23.32 -13.83
N SER A 610 -24.18 24.28 -13.11
CA SER A 610 -25.29 25.11 -13.58
C SER A 610 -24.94 25.90 -14.85
N LYS A 611 -23.75 26.52 -14.90
CA LYS A 611 -23.26 27.27 -16.08
C LYS A 611 -22.99 26.37 -17.29
N ALA A 612 -22.75 25.08 -17.10
CA ALA A 612 -22.54 24.15 -18.20
C ALA A 612 -23.83 23.86 -18.97
N LEU A 613 -25.00 24.01 -18.33
CA LEU A 613 -26.32 23.78 -18.92
C LEU A 613 -26.84 25.00 -19.70
N LYS A 614 -27.78 24.78 -20.61
CA LYS A 614 -28.50 25.88 -21.27
C LYS A 614 -29.40 26.59 -20.24
N PRO A 615 -29.57 27.92 -20.33
CA PRO A 615 -30.39 28.67 -19.39
C PRO A 615 -31.80 28.08 -19.22
N GLY A 616 -32.21 27.86 -17.97
CA GLY A 616 -33.53 27.30 -17.63
C GLY A 616 -33.65 25.78 -17.79
N GLN A 617 -32.61 25.04 -18.16
CA GLN A 617 -32.64 23.57 -18.06
C GLN A 617 -32.59 23.12 -16.59
N PRO A 618 -33.21 21.99 -16.24
CA PRO A 618 -33.21 21.50 -14.86
C PRO A 618 -31.83 20.99 -14.46
N LEU A 619 -31.41 21.31 -13.23
CA LEU A 619 -30.27 20.73 -12.53
C LEU A 619 -30.74 20.17 -11.19
N VAL A 620 -31.01 18.87 -11.14
CA VAL A 620 -31.44 18.19 -9.92
C VAL A 620 -30.22 17.77 -9.10
N ILE A 621 -29.96 18.49 -8.02
CA ILE A 621 -28.87 18.22 -7.08
C ILE A 621 -29.37 17.26 -6.00
N ARG A 622 -28.79 16.07 -5.94
CA ARG A 622 -29.04 15.15 -4.82
C ARG A 622 -28.11 15.53 -3.67
N THR A 623 -28.67 15.73 -2.49
CA THR A 623 -27.86 15.97 -1.28
C THR A 623 -27.01 14.74 -0.95
N LEU A 624 -26.03 14.91 -0.07
CA LEU A 624 -25.02 13.90 0.25
C LEU A 624 -25.64 12.51 0.56
N ASP A 625 -25.22 11.49 -0.20
CA ASP A 625 -25.64 10.08 -0.06
C ASP A 625 -24.45 9.20 0.36
N VAL A 626 -24.08 9.30 1.64
CA VAL A 626 -23.00 8.52 2.27
C VAL A 626 -23.53 7.75 3.47
N GLY A 627 -22.82 6.68 3.84
CA GLY A 627 -23.12 5.77 4.96
C GLY A 627 -21.85 5.03 5.37
N GLY A 628 -21.98 3.98 6.19
CA GLY A 628 -20.84 3.18 6.64
C GLY A 628 -20.02 2.52 5.51
N ASP A 629 -20.63 2.29 4.34
CA ASP A 629 -19.97 1.73 3.14
C ASP A 629 -19.09 2.76 2.40
N LYS A 630 -19.23 4.05 2.72
CA LYS A 630 -18.48 5.16 2.09
C LYS A 630 -17.96 6.09 3.17
N PRO A 631 -16.97 5.65 3.97
CA PRO A 631 -16.49 6.42 5.10
C PRO A 631 -15.89 7.76 4.65
N LEU A 632 -16.31 8.83 5.32
CA LEU A 632 -15.71 10.16 5.18
C LEU A 632 -14.89 10.47 6.44
N PRO A 633 -13.58 10.74 6.36
CA PRO A 633 -12.71 10.90 7.53
C PRO A 633 -13.19 11.97 8.53
N TYR A 634 -13.78 13.04 8.01
CA TYR A 634 -14.30 14.18 8.78
C TYR A 634 -15.76 14.04 9.22
N LEU A 635 -16.44 12.96 8.82
CA LEU A 635 -17.82 12.68 9.18
C LEU A 635 -17.91 11.26 9.74
N PRO A 636 -17.46 11.03 11.00
CA PRO A 636 -17.39 9.69 11.56
C PRO A 636 -18.80 9.11 11.73
N ILE A 637 -19.10 8.05 11.00
CA ILE A 637 -20.33 7.26 11.12
C ILE A 637 -19.92 5.97 11.85
N PRO A 638 -20.58 5.60 12.97
CA PRO A 638 -20.26 4.37 13.68
C PRO A 638 -20.32 3.15 12.74
N PRO A 639 -19.44 2.15 12.94
CA PRO A 639 -19.52 0.91 12.16
C PRO A 639 -20.85 0.20 12.44
N GLU A 640 -21.45 -0.33 11.38
CA GLU A 640 -22.74 -1.03 11.42
C GLU A 640 -22.57 -2.41 10.80
N GLU A 641 -23.32 -3.40 11.29
CA GLU A 641 -23.33 -4.76 10.73
C GLU A 641 -23.79 -4.77 9.26
N ASN A 642 -24.73 -3.89 8.90
CA ASN A 642 -25.16 -3.72 7.52
C ASN A 642 -25.30 -2.23 7.14
N PRO A 643 -24.25 -1.62 6.56
CA PRO A 643 -24.24 -0.21 6.19
C PRO A 643 -25.30 0.18 5.16
N PHE A 644 -25.79 -0.75 4.32
CA PHE A 644 -26.83 -0.45 3.33
C PHE A 644 -28.21 -0.23 3.96
N LEU A 645 -28.46 -0.81 5.14
CA LEU A 645 -29.72 -0.70 5.86
C LEU A 645 -29.68 0.33 7.01
N GLY A 646 -28.48 0.78 7.39
CA GLY A 646 -28.25 1.64 8.55
C GLY A 646 -28.31 3.15 8.29
N VAL A 647 -27.43 3.91 8.95
CA VAL A 647 -27.39 5.37 8.92
C VAL A 647 -26.73 5.85 7.62
N ARG A 648 -27.57 6.14 6.62
CA ARG A 648 -27.16 6.57 5.28
C ARG A 648 -28.04 7.67 4.69
N GLY A 649 -27.46 8.50 3.82
CA GLY A 649 -28.17 9.49 3.02
C GLY A 649 -28.81 10.58 3.88
N VAL A 650 -30.11 10.84 3.70
CA VAL A 650 -30.81 11.86 4.49
C VAL A 650 -30.68 11.63 6.00
N ARG A 651 -30.59 10.38 6.46
CA ARG A 651 -30.47 10.04 7.89
C ARG A 651 -29.20 10.63 8.50
N VAL A 652 -28.08 10.56 7.78
CA VAL A 652 -26.82 11.23 8.17
C VAL A 652 -27.04 12.73 8.28
N GLY A 653 -27.72 13.34 7.31
CA GLY A 653 -28.05 14.76 7.31
C GLY A 653 -29.01 15.18 8.44
N LEU A 654 -29.88 14.29 8.91
CA LEU A 654 -30.78 14.53 10.03
C LEU A 654 -30.09 14.34 11.39
N GLU A 655 -29.21 13.35 11.51
CA GLU A 655 -28.39 13.14 12.72
C GLU A 655 -27.29 14.20 12.86
N LYS A 656 -26.76 14.69 11.73
CA LYS A 656 -25.75 15.75 11.67
C LYS A 656 -26.22 16.93 10.81
N PRO A 657 -27.18 17.75 11.32
CA PRO A 657 -27.82 18.83 10.56
C PRO A 657 -26.87 19.83 9.92
N GLU A 658 -25.71 20.10 10.52
CA GLU A 658 -24.77 21.10 9.98
C GLU A 658 -24.20 20.73 8.61
N VAL A 659 -24.02 19.44 8.32
CA VAL A 659 -23.58 18.97 7.00
C VAL A 659 -24.66 19.29 5.96
N LEU A 660 -25.91 18.95 6.27
CA LEU A 660 -27.04 19.20 5.41
C LEU A 660 -27.29 20.70 5.23
N ARG A 661 -27.27 21.49 6.32
CA ARG A 661 -27.44 22.95 6.29
C ARG A 661 -26.39 23.64 5.43
N THR A 662 -25.12 23.25 5.57
CA THR A 662 -24.02 23.79 4.77
C THR A 662 -24.22 23.50 3.29
N GLN A 663 -24.62 22.27 2.94
CA GLN A 663 -24.93 21.91 1.58
C GLN A 663 -26.16 22.67 1.03
N CYS A 664 -27.22 22.83 1.83
CA CYS A 664 -28.40 23.62 1.46
C CYS A 664 -28.03 25.07 1.15
N ARG A 665 -27.21 25.72 1.99
CA ARG A 665 -26.74 27.10 1.73
C ARG A 665 -25.90 27.18 0.47
N ALA A 666 -25.01 26.23 0.23
CA ALA A 666 -24.21 26.18 -0.98
C ALA A 666 -25.06 26.03 -2.25
N ILE A 667 -26.09 25.19 -2.22
CA ILE A 667 -27.03 25.04 -3.33
C ILE A 667 -27.79 26.35 -3.57
N LEU A 668 -28.29 26.99 -2.51
CA LEU A 668 -28.99 28.28 -2.60
C LEU A 668 -28.08 29.40 -3.14
N ALA A 669 -26.79 29.39 -2.79
CA ALA A 669 -25.80 30.34 -3.31
C ALA A 669 -25.54 30.17 -4.81
N ALA A 670 -25.71 28.95 -5.35
CA ALA A 670 -25.57 28.65 -6.77
C ALA A 670 -26.85 28.90 -7.60
N ALA A 671 -27.95 29.33 -6.95
CA ALA A 671 -29.27 29.36 -7.57
C ALA A 671 -29.40 30.28 -8.80
N ASP A 672 -28.64 31.38 -8.83
CA ASP A 672 -28.68 32.39 -9.91
C ASP A 672 -27.67 32.09 -11.05
N ALA A 673 -27.02 30.92 -11.05
CA ALA A 673 -25.92 30.60 -11.98
C ALA A 673 -26.37 30.24 -13.42
N GLY A 674 -27.67 29.99 -13.66
CA GLY A 674 -28.24 29.88 -15.01
C GLY A 674 -29.25 28.74 -15.23
N ALA A 675 -29.02 27.57 -14.63
CA ALA A 675 -29.93 26.44 -14.66
C ALA A 675 -31.10 26.61 -13.66
N GLU A 676 -32.18 25.85 -13.84
CA GLU A 676 -33.24 25.71 -12.83
C GLU A 676 -32.83 24.64 -11.81
N LEU A 677 -32.39 25.07 -10.61
CA LEU A 677 -31.95 24.12 -9.58
C LEU A 677 -33.14 23.44 -8.91
N HIS A 678 -33.02 22.13 -8.72
CA HIS A 678 -33.91 21.33 -7.88
C HIS A 678 -33.08 20.61 -6.82
N VAL A 679 -33.65 20.40 -5.62
CA VAL A 679 -33.00 19.64 -4.55
C VAL A 679 -33.73 18.32 -4.32
N MET A 680 -32.96 17.23 -4.28
CA MET A 680 -33.46 15.89 -4.00
C MET A 680 -32.76 15.31 -2.76
N PHE A 681 -33.53 14.83 -1.80
CA PHE A 681 -32.99 14.13 -0.63
C PHE A 681 -32.95 12.61 -0.88
N PRO A 682 -31.80 11.94 -0.71
CA PRO A 682 -31.68 10.49 -0.88
C PRO A 682 -32.23 9.73 0.33
N MET A 683 -32.66 8.48 0.14
CA MET A 683 -33.04 7.56 1.22
C MET A 683 -34.20 8.04 2.12
N ILE A 684 -35.12 8.87 1.60
CA ILE A 684 -36.39 9.17 2.27
C ILE A 684 -37.19 7.86 2.42
N ALA A 685 -37.37 7.39 3.64
CA ALA A 685 -38.16 6.19 3.92
C ALA A 685 -39.56 6.56 4.40
N THR A 686 -39.70 7.67 5.12
CA THR A 686 -40.97 8.14 5.67
C THR A 686 -41.29 9.58 5.26
N ILE A 687 -42.56 9.96 5.38
CA ILE A 687 -42.98 11.35 5.17
C ILE A 687 -42.35 12.30 6.20
N ASP A 688 -41.99 11.79 7.38
CA ASP A 688 -41.38 12.58 8.43
C ASP A 688 -39.94 12.97 8.08
N ASP A 689 -39.15 12.02 7.56
CA ASP A 689 -37.80 12.28 7.03
C ASP A 689 -37.81 13.44 6.03
N TRP A 690 -38.78 13.42 5.11
CA TRP A 690 -38.95 14.46 4.10
C TRP A 690 -39.32 15.81 4.72
N ARG A 691 -40.25 15.83 5.68
CA ARG A 691 -40.67 17.07 6.36
C ARG A 691 -39.52 17.69 7.15
N GLN A 692 -38.72 16.88 7.84
CA GLN A 692 -37.56 17.36 8.60
C GLN A 692 -36.47 17.91 7.67
N ALA A 693 -36.10 17.16 6.62
CA ALA A 693 -35.10 17.62 5.65
C ALA A 693 -35.55 18.91 4.93
N LYS A 694 -36.84 18.97 4.55
CA LYS A 694 -37.43 20.17 3.96
C LYS A 694 -37.43 21.36 4.92
N ALA A 695 -37.77 21.14 6.20
CA ALA A 695 -37.74 22.21 7.20
C ALA A 695 -36.33 22.82 7.34
N ILE A 696 -35.29 21.97 7.37
CA ILE A 696 -33.89 22.43 7.37
C ILE A 696 -33.59 23.28 6.13
N PHE A 697 -33.99 22.83 4.95
CA PHE A 697 -33.80 23.61 3.71
C PHE A 697 -34.55 24.94 3.73
N ASP A 698 -35.82 24.94 4.12
CA ASP A 698 -36.66 26.15 4.19
C ASP A 698 -36.10 27.17 5.21
N GLU A 699 -35.56 26.70 6.33
CA GLU A 699 -34.88 27.54 7.33
C GLU A 699 -33.64 28.24 6.77
N GLU A 700 -32.78 27.51 6.04
CA GLU A 700 -31.60 28.12 5.41
C GLU A 700 -32.02 29.06 4.27
N ARG A 701 -33.03 28.69 3.48
CA ARG A 701 -33.60 29.54 2.43
C ARG A 701 -34.16 30.85 2.98
N ALA A 702 -34.82 30.83 4.14
CA ALA A 702 -35.35 32.05 4.75
C ALA A 702 -34.24 33.02 5.21
N LYS A 703 -33.03 32.54 5.46
CA LYS A 703 -31.86 33.36 5.84
C LYS A 703 -31.21 34.02 4.62
N VAL A 704 -31.38 33.46 3.42
CA VAL A 704 -30.75 33.94 2.18
C VAL A 704 -31.76 34.76 1.38
N GLN A 705 -31.44 36.02 1.06
CA GLN A 705 -32.28 36.89 0.23
C GLN A 705 -32.14 36.57 -1.28
N THR A 706 -32.30 35.31 -1.69
CA THR A 706 -32.29 34.96 -3.12
C THR A 706 -33.68 35.12 -3.75
N THR A 707 -33.73 35.63 -4.98
CA THR A 707 -34.96 35.73 -5.78
C THR A 707 -35.17 34.52 -6.70
N ALA A 708 -34.16 33.65 -6.84
CA ALA A 708 -34.25 32.44 -7.62
C ALA A 708 -35.26 31.44 -7.02
N LYS A 709 -36.01 30.76 -7.89
CA LYS A 709 -36.82 29.60 -7.49
C LYS A 709 -35.92 28.38 -7.45
N VAL A 710 -35.63 27.92 -6.23
CA VAL A 710 -35.06 26.59 -5.93
C VAL A 710 -36.11 25.75 -5.22
#